data_AF-A0A0G3BNF0-F1
#
_entry.id   AF-A0A0G3BNF0-F1
#
_cell.length_a   1.000
_cell.length_b   1.000
_cell.length_c   1.000
_cell.angle_alpha   90.00
_cell.angle_beta   90.00
_cell.angle_gamma   90.00
#
_symmetry.space_group_name_H-M   'P 1'
#
loop_
_entity.id
_entity.type
_entity.pdbx_description
1 polymer ?
#
loop_
_entity_poly.entity_id
_entity_poly.type
_entity_poly.pdbx_seq_one_letter_code
_entity_poly.pdbx_strand_id
1 'polypeptide(L)'
;MHGAWHGATLSLIFMAVLTACGGGSSGSASKVDATHTGHHHPSPGDTSTVQPAAPPTPGATYYVRDGKLYDPCGEAVVLRGVNKMAVYQDRAGNSFPEIAQAGANVVRFMWNTQVPASEAVQTLQRAVDSHLIPMWELHDATGNFARLAQIEAYWTAPETIAVLRQFESRLLLNIANEAGNEVSDEEFVSTYTRIIGRLRTAGLRMPLVVDAAGWGRNVEQLLRVAPRLQAADPLHNLVFSWHPYDSGNEQAARITSAFNAAVTAKIPLIVGEFGPVTPGACSQSVPYQHIIRQAQTYGIGYLPWSWDGHSTECPGPDGASLFSMVSDGIHLSTLKPGWATEVVSSDAASIQKTSKRTHFQTSGSCAAKPPAPQQWVHVANEGASFTVSGTRQVRYGKNSTWVYKTVSGTQRCTNEFFGRDPLRGVHKVCEVATAASTPTPTPTPTPTPTPTPTPTPTPTPAPAPAPEQWTRIAYEGATFTVTGSKQVRYGNNTSWVSKTVSGTQRCSNEFFGRDPLPGVGKVCEVNNSSSTPTPNPTPTPTPNPTPTPTPTPNPHEGHGPMINNALIPTGSAGIGEERLFPTSERPSTPADGVGAFRTMCEFSHMAYDDPIVFPGQPGKSHLHVFFGNTGVNAHSTADSIARTGNSTCRGGTINRSAYWVPAMIDTREGRPLKPMDSHFYYKSGYYGIAPRDIRAIPQGLRMIAGDAKNDGPRGPHRYKCVGEGADAMYSQAIPNCPVRSELWLEIEFPQCWDGRNLDSADHKSHMAYPSAGRCPATHPVAIPVITFNIRYLVTEAGAPQRWRLSSDMYDPSKPGGYSAHADWWNGWKSDIMDAWIRGCDQAGLDCHSHLLGDGRMM
;
A
#
# COMPACT_ATOMS: atom_id res chain seq x y z
N MET A 1 56.39 -32.73 21.71
CA MET A 1 57.45 -33.70 21.39
C MET A 1 57.78 -33.57 19.90
N HIS A 2 59.08 -33.59 19.60
CA HIS A 2 59.78 -33.53 18.30
C HIS A 2 59.07 -34.23 17.13
N GLY A 3 59.26 -33.92 15.83
CA GLY A 3 60.25 -33.18 15.03
C GLY A 3 60.02 -33.66 13.58
N ALA A 4 59.90 -32.79 12.57
CA ALA A 4 60.98 -32.25 11.74
C ALA A 4 61.21 -33.01 10.41
N TRP A 5 61.41 -32.24 9.32
CA TRP A 5 62.37 -32.37 8.21
C TRP A 5 61.87 -32.21 6.75
N HIS A 6 62.21 -31.04 6.20
CA HIS A 6 62.94 -30.76 4.94
C HIS A 6 62.34 -31.05 3.54
N GLY A 7 61.86 -29.97 2.91
CA GLY A 7 62.41 -29.29 1.73
C GLY A 7 62.98 -30.05 0.52
N ALA A 8 62.53 -29.67 -0.69
CA ALA A 8 63.39 -29.39 -1.85
C ALA A 8 62.62 -28.65 -2.96
N THR A 9 63.34 -27.79 -3.66
CA THR A 9 62.94 -26.74 -4.59
C THR A 9 63.09 -27.11 -6.07
N LEU A 10 62.24 -26.45 -6.88
CA LEU A 10 62.46 -25.85 -8.21
C LEU A 10 62.58 -26.69 -9.50
N SER A 11 61.90 -26.12 -10.50
CA SER A 11 62.30 -25.93 -11.91
C SER A 11 61.98 -27.06 -12.90
N LEU A 12 61.58 -26.84 -14.16
CA LEU A 12 61.09 -25.71 -14.97
C LEU A 12 60.95 -26.31 -16.41
N ILE A 13 60.24 -25.61 -17.33
CA ILE A 13 60.48 -25.56 -18.80
C ILE A 13 59.55 -26.31 -19.79
N PHE A 14 58.82 -25.45 -20.53
CA PHE A 14 58.55 -25.32 -21.98
C PHE A 14 57.92 -26.43 -22.86
N MET A 15 56.74 -26.05 -23.38
CA MET A 15 56.37 -25.80 -24.80
C MET A 15 56.77 -26.77 -25.93
N ALA A 16 55.69 -27.26 -26.54
CA ALA A 16 55.33 -27.20 -27.97
C ALA A 16 55.99 -28.17 -28.96
N VAL A 17 55.16 -28.75 -29.86
CA VAL A 17 55.14 -28.46 -31.31
C VAL A 17 54.47 -29.58 -32.18
N LEU A 18 53.45 -29.17 -32.96
CA LEU A 18 53.05 -29.47 -34.36
C LEU A 18 52.36 -30.79 -34.87
N THR A 19 51.36 -30.50 -35.74
CA THR A 19 50.95 -31.11 -37.05
C THR A 19 50.17 -32.43 -37.11
N ALA A 20 49.19 -32.68 -38.01
CA ALA A 20 48.44 -31.89 -39.01
C ALA A 20 47.39 -32.80 -39.73
N CYS A 21 46.51 -32.16 -40.53
CA CYS A 21 45.93 -32.57 -41.83
C CYS A 21 44.44 -32.95 -41.98
N GLY A 22 43.73 -32.11 -42.76
CA GLY A 22 42.77 -32.45 -43.84
C GLY A 22 41.29 -32.63 -43.45
N GLY A 23 40.26 -32.10 -44.12
CA GLY A 23 40.12 -31.32 -45.36
C GLY A 23 38.73 -31.59 -46.01
N GLY A 24 38.06 -30.55 -46.56
CA GLY A 24 36.88 -30.62 -47.48
C GLY A 24 35.61 -29.92 -46.95
N SER A 25 35.33 -28.62 -47.25
CA SER A 25 34.71 -27.98 -48.45
C SER A 25 33.28 -28.47 -48.78
N SER A 26 32.24 -27.65 -49.03
CA SER A 26 32.11 -26.31 -49.65
C SER A 26 30.68 -25.74 -49.42
N GLY A 27 30.50 -24.45 -49.06
CA GLY A 27 30.06 -23.36 -49.95
C GLY A 27 28.70 -22.80 -49.47
N SER A 28 28.32 -21.52 -49.48
CA SER A 28 28.82 -20.27 -50.11
C SER A 28 28.06 -19.05 -49.53
N ALA A 29 28.72 -17.89 -49.40
CA ALA A 29 28.23 -16.51 -49.67
C ALA A 29 29.21 -15.49 -49.02
N SER A 30 30.22 -14.98 -49.75
CA SER A 30 30.28 -13.63 -50.39
C SER A 30 30.36 -12.48 -49.35
N LYS A 31 31.56 -11.99 -48.97
CA LYS A 31 32.36 -10.84 -49.52
C LYS A 31 31.49 -9.58 -49.79
N VAL A 32 31.88 -8.34 -49.44
CA VAL A 32 33.11 -7.62 -49.82
C VAL A 32 33.35 -6.35 -48.95
N ASP A 33 34.63 -6.15 -48.61
CA ASP A 33 35.48 -4.96 -48.35
C ASP A 33 35.12 -3.74 -47.49
N ALA A 34 36.16 -3.42 -46.71
CA ALA A 34 36.53 -2.15 -46.11
C ALA A 34 37.52 -1.39 -47.01
N THR A 35 37.56 -0.06 -46.91
CA THR A 35 38.79 0.75 -46.99
C THR A 35 38.64 2.13 -46.32
N HIS A 36 39.58 2.45 -45.42
CA HIS A 36 40.35 3.72 -45.22
C HIS A 36 39.72 5.09 -45.53
N THR A 37 39.96 6.21 -44.83
CA THR A 37 40.86 6.69 -43.75
C THR A 37 40.36 8.09 -43.35
N GLY A 38 40.57 8.51 -42.10
CA GLY A 38 40.46 9.93 -41.73
C GLY A 38 40.57 10.16 -40.23
N HIS A 39 41.78 10.45 -39.74
CA HIS A 39 42.00 10.93 -38.38
C HIS A 39 41.53 12.38 -38.22
N HIS A 40 40.64 12.64 -37.25
CA HIS A 40 40.46 13.96 -36.65
C HIS A 40 40.39 13.84 -35.12
N HIS A 41 41.22 14.63 -34.46
CA HIS A 41 41.16 14.91 -33.02
C HIS A 41 39.78 15.45 -32.61
N PRO A 42 39.16 14.99 -31.50
CA PRO A 42 37.96 15.63 -30.98
C PRO A 42 38.31 16.79 -30.03
N SER A 43 37.67 17.93 -30.29
CA SER A 43 37.61 19.11 -29.43
C SER A 43 36.67 18.85 -28.24
N PRO A 44 36.90 19.44 -27.04
CA PRO A 44 36.06 19.23 -25.88
C PRO A 44 34.83 20.15 -25.95
N GLY A 45 33.67 19.58 -26.25
CA GLY A 45 32.43 20.36 -26.31
C GLY A 45 31.28 19.60 -26.90
N ASP A 46 30.82 18.55 -26.23
CA ASP A 46 29.42 18.13 -26.34
C ASP A 46 29.02 17.33 -25.09
N THR A 47 28.59 18.04 -24.04
CA THR A 47 27.86 17.41 -22.94
C THR A 47 26.43 17.18 -23.42
N SER A 48 26.23 16.07 -24.13
CA SER A 48 24.91 15.49 -24.34
C SER A 48 24.27 15.28 -22.96
N THR A 49 23.22 16.05 -22.69
CA THR A 49 22.36 15.87 -21.53
C THR A 49 21.68 14.53 -21.65
N VAL A 50 22.09 13.57 -20.80
CA VAL A 50 21.39 12.31 -20.64
C VAL A 50 19.99 12.65 -20.09
N GLN A 51 18.97 12.53 -20.94
CA GLN A 51 17.57 12.59 -20.53
C GLN A 51 17.33 11.53 -19.44
N PRO A 52 16.53 11.83 -18.41
CA PRO A 52 16.08 10.83 -17.45
C PRO A 52 15.42 9.68 -18.21
N ALA A 53 15.91 8.46 -18.00
CA ALA A 53 15.29 7.26 -18.57
C ALA A 53 13.83 7.18 -18.08
N ALA A 54 12.89 6.99 -19.01
CA ALA A 54 11.51 6.75 -18.65
C ALA A 54 11.39 5.53 -17.72
N PRO A 55 10.40 5.52 -16.78
CA PRO A 55 10.10 4.35 -15.97
C PRO A 55 9.80 3.14 -16.89
N PRO A 56 10.23 1.92 -16.50
CA PRO A 56 10.02 0.74 -17.31
C PRO A 56 8.52 0.51 -17.49
N THR A 57 8.15 0.13 -18.70
CA THR A 57 6.80 -0.30 -19.03
C THR A 57 6.45 -1.52 -18.18
N PRO A 58 5.24 -1.62 -17.61
CA PRO A 58 4.72 -2.89 -17.10
C PRO A 58 4.93 -4.00 -18.14
N GLY A 59 5.58 -5.12 -17.78
CA GLY A 59 5.77 -6.26 -18.71
C GLY A 59 7.15 -6.92 -18.79
N ALA A 60 8.22 -6.35 -18.22
CA ALA A 60 9.59 -6.84 -18.48
C ALA A 60 10.25 -7.63 -17.32
N THR A 61 9.97 -7.26 -16.06
CA THR A 61 10.55 -7.87 -14.84
C THR A 61 9.56 -7.77 -13.69
N TYR A 62 9.83 -8.47 -12.58
CA TYR A 62 9.06 -8.31 -11.34
C TYR A 62 9.09 -6.83 -10.93
N TYR A 63 7.97 -6.36 -10.40
CA TYR A 63 7.87 -4.95 -10.02
C TYR A 63 7.08 -4.75 -8.73
N VAL A 64 7.41 -3.69 -8.02
CA VAL A 64 6.69 -3.25 -6.83
C VAL A 64 5.68 -2.17 -7.21
N ARG A 65 4.47 -2.30 -6.67
CA ARG A 65 3.43 -1.27 -6.74
C ARG A 65 2.57 -1.31 -5.49
N ASP A 66 2.31 -0.15 -4.90
CA ASP A 66 1.50 -0.02 -3.68
C ASP A 66 1.95 -0.95 -2.53
N GLY A 67 3.27 -1.06 -2.34
CA GLY A 67 3.86 -1.89 -1.29
C GLY A 67 3.76 -3.40 -1.54
N LYS A 68 3.39 -3.85 -2.74
CA LYS A 68 3.28 -5.27 -3.11
C LYS A 68 4.15 -5.61 -4.31
N LEU A 69 4.65 -6.83 -4.33
CA LEU A 69 5.42 -7.40 -5.44
C LEU A 69 4.45 -8.02 -6.47
N TYR A 70 4.75 -7.83 -7.75
CA TYR A 70 4.02 -8.40 -8.88
C TYR A 70 5.00 -9.05 -9.84
N ASP A 71 4.54 -10.10 -10.52
CA ASP A 71 5.25 -10.67 -11.66
C ASP A 71 5.17 -9.77 -12.90
N PRO A 72 5.95 -10.04 -13.96
CA PRO A 72 5.91 -9.25 -15.20
C PRO A 72 4.54 -9.18 -15.86
N CYS A 73 3.64 -10.12 -15.55
CA CYS A 73 2.30 -10.20 -16.12
C CYS A 73 1.24 -9.50 -15.26
N GLY A 74 1.65 -8.94 -14.11
CA GLY A 74 0.80 -8.21 -13.18
C GLY A 74 0.05 -9.09 -12.19
N GLU A 75 0.43 -10.35 -12.04
CA GLU A 75 -0.06 -11.22 -10.97
C GLU A 75 0.68 -10.88 -9.67
N ALA A 76 -0.06 -10.73 -8.56
CA ALA A 76 0.55 -10.41 -7.26
C ALA A 76 1.34 -11.60 -6.72
N VAL A 77 2.53 -11.33 -6.18
CA VAL A 77 3.46 -12.34 -5.67
C VAL A 77 3.63 -12.16 -4.17
N VAL A 78 3.34 -13.20 -3.40
CA VAL A 78 3.69 -13.28 -1.98
C VAL A 78 4.76 -14.34 -1.81
N LEU A 79 5.95 -13.92 -1.38
CA LEU A 79 7.11 -14.80 -1.28
C LEU A 79 6.95 -15.84 -0.15
N ARG A 80 7.10 -17.12 -0.51
CA ARG A 80 7.11 -18.27 0.39
C ARG A 80 8.26 -19.16 -0.06
N GLY A 81 9.38 -19.07 0.63
CA GLY A 81 10.62 -19.71 0.16
C GLY A 81 11.46 -20.27 1.28
N VAL A 82 12.73 -20.50 0.99
CA VAL A 82 13.76 -20.86 1.96
C VAL A 82 15.08 -20.18 1.58
N ASN A 83 15.98 -20.05 2.54
CA ASN A 83 17.37 -19.70 2.27
C ASN A 83 18.21 -20.95 1.96
N LYS A 84 19.19 -20.84 1.05
CA LYS A 84 20.12 -21.93 0.70
C LYS A 84 21.55 -21.43 0.60
N MET A 85 22.50 -22.11 1.25
CA MET A 85 23.93 -21.78 1.21
C MET A 85 24.62 -22.28 -0.07
N ALA A 86 24.16 -21.83 -1.24
CA ALA A 86 24.54 -22.37 -2.54
C ALA A 86 26.05 -22.30 -2.82
N VAL A 87 26.72 -21.19 -2.49
CA VAL A 87 28.16 -21.01 -2.80
C VAL A 87 29.09 -22.03 -2.13
N TYR A 88 28.67 -22.63 -1.01
CA TYR A 88 29.48 -23.60 -0.27
C TYR A 88 29.14 -25.05 -0.59
N GLN A 89 27.85 -25.37 -0.71
CA GLN A 89 27.41 -26.77 -0.73
C GLN A 89 26.61 -27.17 -1.96
N ASP A 90 26.12 -26.20 -2.74
CA ASP A 90 25.17 -26.48 -3.81
C ASP A 90 25.25 -25.48 -4.97
N ARG A 91 26.47 -25.26 -5.49
CA ARG A 91 26.72 -24.35 -6.62
C ARG A 91 26.04 -24.76 -7.92
N ALA A 92 25.51 -25.97 -7.99
CA ALA A 92 24.72 -26.45 -9.12
C ALA A 92 23.20 -26.25 -8.92
N GLY A 93 22.76 -25.93 -7.70
CA GLY A 93 21.35 -25.80 -7.34
C GLY A 93 20.60 -27.14 -7.29
N ASN A 94 21.26 -28.24 -6.96
CA ASN A 94 20.67 -29.58 -6.89
C ASN A 94 19.52 -29.68 -5.88
N SER A 95 19.52 -28.84 -4.84
CA SER A 95 18.41 -28.76 -3.88
C SER A 95 17.19 -27.99 -4.41
N PHE A 96 17.30 -27.22 -5.49
CA PHE A 96 16.22 -26.34 -5.93
C PHE A 96 14.96 -27.07 -6.41
N PRO A 97 15.04 -28.21 -7.13
CA PRO A 97 13.88 -29.04 -7.40
C PRO A 97 13.19 -29.57 -6.13
N GLU A 98 13.95 -29.89 -5.09
CA GLU A 98 13.44 -30.39 -3.81
C GLU A 98 12.77 -29.27 -2.99
N ILE A 99 13.39 -28.09 -2.95
CA ILE A 99 12.80 -26.86 -2.41
C ILE A 99 11.50 -26.52 -3.15
N ALA A 100 11.48 -26.71 -4.47
CA ALA A 100 10.28 -26.53 -5.27
C ALA A 100 9.20 -27.58 -4.92
N GLN A 101 9.56 -28.85 -4.70
CA GLN A 101 8.61 -29.87 -4.22
C GLN A 101 8.08 -29.55 -2.81
N ALA A 102 8.86 -28.85 -1.99
CA ALA A 102 8.43 -28.33 -0.69
C ALA A 102 7.38 -27.20 -0.81
N GLY A 103 6.97 -26.84 -2.03
CA GLY A 103 5.96 -25.83 -2.31
C GLY A 103 6.51 -24.43 -2.45
N ALA A 104 7.81 -24.19 -2.26
CA ALA A 104 8.39 -22.85 -2.33
C ALA A 104 8.14 -22.18 -3.71
N ASN A 105 7.97 -20.86 -3.73
CA ASN A 105 7.90 -20.06 -4.95
C ASN A 105 9.13 -19.16 -5.15
N VAL A 106 10.02 -19.08 -4.16
CA VAL A 106 11.28 -18.33 -4.20
C VAL A 106 12.37 -19.13 -3.47
N VAL A 107 13.61 -18.97 -3.92
CA VAL A 107 14.80 -19.41 -3.18
C VAL A 107 15.76 -18.23 -3.06
N ARG A 108 16.08 -17.86 -1.81
CA ARG A 108 17.16 -16.91 -1.54
C ARG A 108 18.45 -17.69 -1.40
N PHE A 109 19.38 -17.51 -2.33
CA PHE A 109 20.60 -18.29 -2.34
C PHE A 109 21.80 -17.40 -2.06
N MET A 110 22.59 -17.85 -1.09
CA MET A 110 23.78 -17.17 -0.62
C MET A 110 24.91 -17.29 -1.64
N TRP A 111 25.56 -16.15 -1.90
CA TRP A 111 26.77 -16.05 -2.69
C TRP A 111 27.84 -15.21 -2.01
N ASN A 112 29.03 -15.19 -2.57
CA ASN A 112 30.09 -14.29 -2.12
C ASN A 112 30.88 -13.70 -3.29
N THR A 113 31.56 -12.60 -3.04
CA THR A 113 32.30 -11.85 -4.06
C THR A 113 33.60 -12.52 -4.52
N GLN A 114 34.02 -13.60 -3.86
CA GLN A 114 35.21 -14.37 -4.24
C GLN A 114 34.95 -15.32 -5.41
N VAL A 115 33.68 -15.66 -5.66
CA VAL A 115 33.29 -16.53 -6.76
C VAL A 115 32.76 -15.69 -7.93
N PRO A 116 33.31 -15.84 -9.15
CA PRO A 116 32.86 -15.08 -10.31
C PRO A 116 31.37 -15.24 -10.61
N ALA A 117 30.73 -14.17 -11.08
CA ALA A 117 29.31 -14.17 -11.43
C ALA A 117 28.93 -15.20 -12.51
N SER A 118 29.87 -15.56 -13.39
CA SER A 118 29.66 -16.60 -14.41
C SER A 118 29.34 -17.97 -13.82
N GLU A 119 29.85 -18.30 -12.63
CA GLU A 119 29.54 -19.56 -11.94
C GLU A 119 28.11 -19.59 -11.39
N ALA A 120 27.48 -18.44 -11.18
CA ALA A 120 26.10 -18.38 -10.69
C ALA A 120 25.05 -18.69 -11.77
N VAL A 121 25.42 -18.69 -13.06
CA VAL A 121 24.50 -18.93 -14.19
C VAL A 121 23.79 -20.27 -14.05
N GLN A 122 24.51 -21.32 -13.66
CA GLN A 122 23.92 -22.66 -13.48
C GLN A 122 22.91 -22.68 -12.34
N THR A 123 23.24 -22.10 -11.19
CA THR A 123 22.35 -21.95 -10.02
C THR A 123 21.08 -21.18 -10.39
N LEU A 124 21.24 -20.02 -11.05
CA LEU A 124 20.13 -19.16 -11.49
C LEU A 124 19.22 -19.91 -12.47
N GLN A 125 19.79 -20.59 -13.46
CA GLN A 125 19.02 -21.39 -14.40
C GLN A 125 18.28 -22.53 -13.70
N ARG A 126 18.93 -23.21 -12.74
CA ARG A 126 18.30 -24.29 -11.97
C ARG A 126 17.10 -23.81 -11.16
N ALA A 127 17.16 -22.59 -10.62
CA ALA A 127 16.03 -21.99 -9.90
C ALA A 127 14.86 -21.75 -10.85
N VAL A 128 15.13 -21.14 -12.02
CA VAL A 128 14.13 -20.88 -13.06
C VAL A 128 13.52 -22.17 -13.59
N ASP A 129 14.33 -23.18 -13.89
CA ASP A 129 13.89 -24.51 -14.35
C ASP A 129 12.99 -25.21 -13.30
N SER A 130 13.25 -24.92 -12.01
CA SER A 130 12.44 -25.43 -10.89
C SER A 130 11.21 -24.57 -10.59
N HIS A 131 10.91 -23.56 -11.43
CA HIS A 131 9.83 -22.59 -11.26
C HIS A 131 9.92 -21.76 -9.98
N LEU A 132 11.13 -21.61 -9.44
CA LEU A 132 11.43 -20.73 -8.31
C LEU A 132 11.85 -19.36 -8.83
N ILE A 133 11.50 -18.33 -8.07
CA ILE A 133 12.09 -17.02 -8.21
C ILE A 133 13.50 -17.09 -7.57
N PRO A 134 14.60 -16.94 -8.31
CA PRO A 134 15.90 -16.74 -7.70
C PRO A 134 15.94 -15.38 -7.00
N MET A 135 16.35 -15.36 -5.73
CA MET A 135 16.77 -14.15 -5.03
C MET A 135 18.27 -14.29 -4.73
N TRP A 136 19.09 -13.56 -5.48
CA TRP A 136 20.55 -13.64 -5.37
C TRP A 136 21.04 -12.60 -4.36
N GLU A 137 21.72 -13.05 -3.31
CA GLU A 137 22.33 -12.20 -2.28
C GLU A 137 23.86 -12.36 -2.24
N LEU A 138 24.57 -11.31 -1.82
CA LEU A 138 25.99 -11.37 -1.45
C LEU A 138 26.21 -11.22 0.05
N HIS A 139 26.92 -12.19 0.62
CA HIS A 139 27.02 -12.35 2.06
C HIS A 139 28.25 -11.69 2.69
N ASP A 140 29.19 -11.16 1.90
CA ASP A 140 30.48 -10.69 2.39
C ASP A 140 30.39 -9.48 3.35
N ALA A 141 29.28 -8.74 3.32
CA ALA A 141 29.06 -7.52 4.10
C ALA A 141 28.27 -7.72 5.40
N THR A 142 27.91 -8.96 5.76
CA THR A 142 27.18 -9.28 6.98
C THR A 142 27.85 -8.70 8.22
N GLY A 143 27.11 -7.85 8.95
CA GLY A 143 27.59 -7.12 10.13
C GLY A 143 28.59 -5.99 9.85
N ASN A 144 29.04 -5.79 8.61
CA ASN A 144 30.09 -4.83 8.25
C ASN A 144 29.66 -3.90 7.10
N PHE A 145 29.17 -2.71 7.46
CA PHE A 145 28.64 -1.74 6.52
C PHE A 145 29.69 -1.22 5.52
N ALA A 146 30.95 -1.12 5.92
CA ALA A 146 32.04 -0.63 5.07
C ALA A 146 32.30 -1.55 3.86
N ARG A 147 31.94 -2.84 3.95
CA ARG A 147 32.07 -3.78 2.84
C ARG A 147 31.05 -3.58 1.73
N LEU A 148 30.04 -2.71 1.89
CA LEU A 148 29.13 -2.36 0.80
C LEU A 148 29.85 -1.78 -0.42
N ALA A 149 31.04 -1.19 -0.26
CA ALA A 149 31.88 -0.78 -1.39
C ALA A 149 32.35 -1.96 -2.25
N GLN A 150 32.69 -3.10 -1.61
CA GLN A 150 33.07 -4.34 -2.29
C GLN A 150 31.87 -4.97 -3.01
N ILE A 151 30.72 -4.97 -2.35
CA ILE A 151 29.44 -5.44 -2.92
C ILE A 151 29.05 -4.62 -4.16
N GLU A 152 29.12 -3.29 -4.05
CA GLU A 152 28.84 -2.37 -5.15
C GLU A 152 29.76 -2.62 -6.34
N ALA A 153 31.06 -2.82 -6.10
CA ALA A 153 32.03 -3.14 -7.14
C ALA A 153 31.68 -4.46 -7.86
N TYR A 154 31.30 -5.50 -7.13
CA TYR A 154 30.91 -6.78 -7.72
C TYR A 154 29.65 -6.65 -8.60
N TRP A 155 28.59 -6.00 -8.10
CA TRP A 155 27.34 -5.88 -8.86
C TRP A 155 27.43 -4.95 -10.06
N THR A 156 28.32 -3.96 -10.02
CA THR A 156 28.53 -3.02 -11.13
C THR A 156 29.60 -3.46 -12.12
N ALA A 157 30.26 -4.60 -11.88
CA ALA A 157 31.21 -5.17 -12.81
C ALA A 157 30.49 -5.59 -14.11
N PRO A 158 31.04 -5.27 -15.31
CA PRO A 158 30.40 -5.58 -16.59
C PRO A 158 30.02 -7.05 -16.77
N GLU A 159 30.87 -7.97 -16.31
CA GLU A 159 30.65 -9.42 -16.35
C GLU A 159 29.47 -9.84 -15.46
N THR A 160 29.31 -9.21 -14.29
CA THR A 160 28.18 -9.47 -13.40
C THR A 160 26.89 -8.91 -13.99
N ILE A 161 26.91 -7.69 -14.53
CA ILE A 161 25.76 -7.09 -15.22
C ILE A 161 25.31 -7.97 -16.39
N ALA A 162 26.25 -8.56 -17.14
CA ALA A 162 25.93 -9.45 -18.25
C ALA A 162 25.18 -10.71 -17.80
N VAL A 163 25.52 -11.28 -16.63
CA VAL A 163 24.76 -12.39 -16.03
C VAL A 163 23.40 -11.92 -15.53
N LEU A 164 23.34 -10.81 -14.79
CA LEU A 164 22.09 -10.27 -14.24
C LEU A 164 21.05 -10.00 -15.34
N ARG A 165 21.47 -9.47 -16.50
CA ARG A 165 20.57 -9.19 -17.64
C ARG A 165 19.96 -10.45 -18.25
N GLN A 166 20.64 -11.61 -18.20
CA GLN A 166 20.09 -12.86 -18.71
C GLN A 166 18.86 -13.32 -17.90
N PHE A 167 18.86 -13.04 -16.59
CA PHE A 167 17.83 -13.48 -15.66
C PHE A 167 16.94 -12.34 -15.14
N GLU A 168 17.13 -11.11 -15.63
CA GLU A 168 16.49 -9.90 -15.09
C GLU A 168 14.97 -10.00 -15.01
N SER A 169 14.33 -10.67 -15.98
CA SER A 169 12.88 -10.87 -15.98
C SER A 169 12.38 -11.86 -14.92
N ARG A 170 13.28 -12.61 -14.27
CA ARG A 170 13.00 -13.69 -13.32
C ARG A 170 13.59 -13.46 -11.92
N LEU A 171 14.49 -12.49 -11.77
CA LEU A 171 15.39 -12.37 -10.62
C LEU A 171 14.93 -11.29 -9.63
N LEU A 172 15.15 -11.52 -8.33
CA LEU A 172 15.30 -10.45 -7.34
C LEU A 172 16.76 -10.35 -6.95
N LEU A 173 17.28 -9.13 -6.83
CA LEU A 173 18.67 -8.89 -6.44
C LEU A 173 18.72 -8.33 -5.02
N ASN A 174 19.11 -9.16 -4.06
CA ASN A 174 19.34 -8.69 -2.70
C ASN A 174 20.77 -8.15 -2.58
N ILE A 175 20.88 -6.84 -2.39
CA ILE A 175 22.15 -6.12 -2.58
C ILE A 175 23.25 -6.71 -1.69
N ALA A 176 22.98 -6.86 -0.39
CA ALA A 176 23.91 -7.41 0.57
C ALA A 176 23.15 -8.03 1.73
N ASN A 177 23.60 -9.20 2.20
CA ASN A 177 23.09 -9.79 3.43
C ASN A 177 23.47 -8.92 4.65
N GLU A 178 22.47 -8.47 5.41
CA GLU A 178 22.65 -8.00 6.79
C GLU A 178 23.75 -6.94 6.98
N ALA A 179 23.90 -6.02 6.03
CA ALA A 179 25.02 -5.10 6.03
C ALA A 179 24.98 -4.14 7.23
N GLY A 180 26.04 -4.19 8.05
CA GLY A 180 26.27 -3.27 9.17
C GLY A 180 25.63 -3.67 10.50
N ASN A 181 26.15 -3.07 11.57
CA ASN A 181 25.64 -3.21 12.93
C ASN A 181 24.93 -1.91 13.37
N GLU A 182 25.69 -0.93 13.88
CA GLU A 182 25.18 0.39 14.22
C GLU A 182 25.55 1.37 13.10
N VAL A 183 24.55 1.74 12.30
CA VAL A 183 24.70 2.65 11.16
C VAL A 183 23.68 3.78 11.33
N SER A 184 24.06 5.02 11.09
CA SER A 184 23.11 6.15 11.15
C SER A 184 22.11 6.11 10.00
N ASP A 185 20.92 6.69 10.18
CA ASP A 185 19.90 6.78 9.11
C ASP A 185 20.48 7.51 7.87
N GLU A 186 21.31 8.53 8.07
CA GLU A 186 21.96 9.31 6.99
C GLU A 186 23.00 8.51 6.23
N GLU A 187 23.87 7.79 6.92
CA GLU A 187 24.89 6.93 6.29
C GLU A 187 24.24 5.77 5.54
N PHE A 188 23.20 5.15 6.14
CA PHE A 188 22.43 4.09 5.51
C PHE A 188 21.76 4.56 4.22
N VAL A 189 21.01 5.68 4.29
CA VAL A 189 20.29 6.23 3.13
C VAL A 189 21.25 6.70 2.06
N SER A 190 22.31 7.42 2.39
CA SER A 190 23.25 7.95 1.40
C SER A 190 24.00 6.83 0.65
N THR A 191 24.44 5.79 1.36
CA THR A 191 25.15 4.66 0.78
C THR A 191 24.24 3.85 -0.14
N TYR A 192 23.05 3.45 0.33
CA TYR A 192 22.13 2.68 -0.51
C TYR A 192 21.57 3.50 -1.67
N THR A 193 21.31 4.80 -1.50
CA THR A 193 20.91 5.69 -2.61
C THR A 193 21.96 5.69 -3.71
N ARG A 194 23.25 5.77 -3.36
CA ARG A 194 24.35 5.68 -4.33
C ARG A 194 24.36 4.33 -5.06
N ILE A 195 24.31 3.22 -4.31
CA ILE A 195 24.35 1.86 -4.89
C ILE A 195 23.16 1.65 -5.83
N ILE A 196 21.95 1.95 -5.38
CA ILE A 196 20.71 1.87 -6.18
C ILE A 196 20.88 2.69 -7.45
N GLY A 197 21.29 3.97 -7.34
CA GLY A 197 21.51 4.85 -8.48
C GLY A 197 22.49 4.27 -9.51
N ARG A 198 23.59 3.65 -9.07
CA ARG A 198 24.57 3.01 -9.97
C ARG A 198 24.03 1.75 -10.64
N LEU A 199 23.29 0.91 -9.91
CA LEU A 199 22.64 -0.28 -10.48
C LEU A 199 21.58 0.11 -11.52
N ARG A 200 20.79 1.15 -11.25
CA ARG A 200 19.83 1.70 -12.22
C ARG A 200 20.52 2.34 -13.43
N THR A 201 21.62 3.04 -13.23
CA THR A 201 22.45 3.62 -14.32
C THR A 201 23.07 2.54 -15.20
N ALA A 202 23.42 1.38 -14.62
CA ALA A 202 23.84 0.19 -15.36
C ALA A 202 22.70 -0.48 -16.18
N GLY A 203 21.47 0.04 -16.08
CA GLY A 203 20.31 -0.40 -16.82
C GLY A 203 19.49 -1.50 -16.15
N LEU A 204 19.81 -1.87 -14.90
CA LEU A 204 19.13 -2.95 -14.19
C LEU A 204 17.74 -2.50 -13.67
N ARG A 205 16.71 -3.28 -13.99
CA ARG A 205 15.29 -2.97 -13.78
C ARG A 205 14.58 -3.88 -12.78
N MET A 206 15.15 -5.05 -12.47
CA MET A 206 14.58 -6.00 -11.50
C MET A 206 14.45 -5.39 -10.08
N PRO A 207 13.62 -5.99 -9.20
CA PRO A 207 13.53 -5.52 -7.83
C PRO A 207 14.86 -5.64 -7.11
N LEU A 208 15.23 -4.59 -6.38
CA LEU A 208 16.40 -4.60 -5.49
C LEU A 208 15.90 -4.82 -4.05
N VAL A 209 16.45 -5.81 -3.36
CA VAL A 209 16.14 -6.12 -1.97
C VAL A 209 17.19 -5.49 -1.06
N VAL A 210 16.75 -4.69 -0.09
CA VAL A 210 17.60 -4.01 0.91
C VAL A 210 17.31 -4.58 2.30
N ASP A 211 18.32 -5.19 2.92
CA ASP A 211 18.23 -5.72 4.28
C ASP A 211 18.34 -4.60 5.32
N ALA A 212 17.70 -4.77 6.48
CA ALA A 212 17.92 -3.89 7.63
C ALA A 212 19.39 -3.92 8.10
N ALA A 213 19.84 -2.82 8.70
CA ALA A 213 21.07 -2.82 9.48
C ALA A 213 20.90 -3.63 10.78
N GLY A 214 21.96 -3.67 11.60
CA GLY A 214 21.94 -4.40 12.86
C GLY A 214 21.87 -5.90 12.63
N TRP A 215 22.67 -6.42 11.69
CA TRP A 215 22.60 -7.81 11.26
C TRP A 215 21.20 -8.21 10.78
N GLY A 216 20.56 -7.34 9.98
CA GLY A 216 19.19 -7.58 9.51
C GLY A 216 18.09 -7.38 10.57
N ARG A 217 18.39 -7.06 11.83
CA ARG A 217 17.40 -7.06 12.93
C ARG A 217 16.73 -5.72 13.19
N ASN A 218 17.29 -4.60 12.73
CA ASN A 218 16.82 -3.25 13.07
C ASN A 218 15.65 -2.78 12.16
N VAL A 219 14.47 -3.36 12.35
CA VAL A 219 13.28 -3.02 11.56
C VAL A 219 12.80 -1.58 11.79
N GLU A 220 13.04 -1.03 12.98
CA GLU A 220 12.65 0.34 13.32
C GLU A 220 13.41 1.35 12.45
N GLN A 221 14.71 1.17 12.28
CA GLN A 221 15.47 1.98 11.33
C GLN A 221 14.99 1.74 9.90
N LEU A 222 14.85 0.47 9.49
CA LEU A 222 14.43 0.10 8.14
C LEU A 222 13.11 0.79 7.75
N LEU A 223 12.11 0.79 8.64
CA LEU A 223 10.81 1.43 8.42
C LEU A 223 10.92 2.97 8.34
N ARG A 224 11.82 3.60 9.11
CA ARG A 224 12.06 5.06 9.03
C ARG A 224 12.73 5.46 7.71
N VAL A 225 13.69 4.66 7.23
CA VAL A 225 14.51 5.01 6.06
C VAL A 225 13.91 4.54 4.74
N ALA A 226 13.07 3.50 4.74
CA ALA A 226 12.49 2.91 3.53
C ALA A 226 11.79 3.93 2.62
N PRO A 227 10.95 4.88 3.10
CA PRO A 227 10.33 5.89 2.24
C PRO A 227 11.35 6.79 1.51
N ARG A 228 12.47 7.12 2.17
CA ARG A 228 13.56 7.93 1.56
C ARG A 228 14.24 7.13 0.44
N LEU A 229 14.49 5.84 0.66
CA LEU A 229 15.08 4.96 -0.36
C LEU A 229 14.12 4.68 -1.52
N GLN A 230 12.82 4.48 -1.24
CA GLN A 230 11.79 4.33 -2.28
C GLN A 230 11.69 5.57 -3.17
N ALA A 231 11.84 6.77 -2.60
CA ALA A 231 11.87 8.02 -3.36
C ALA A 231 13.17 8.19 -4.17
N ALA A 232 14.28 7.63 -3.69
CA ALA A 232 15.58 7.67 -4.34
C ALA A 232 15.72 6.67 -5.51
N ASP A 233 14.98 5.55 -5.51
CA ASP A 233 14.95 4.63 -6.66
C ASP A 233 14.06 5.20 -7.78
N PRO A 234 14.62 5.60 -8.94
CA PRO A 234 13.82 6.14 -10.05
C PRO A 234 12.80 5.15 -10.62
N LEU A 235 12.92 3.85 -10.29
CA LEU A 235 11.97 2.83 -10.72
C LEU A 235 10.91 2.51 -9.68
N HIS A 236 11.06 3.04 -8.45
CA HIS A 236 10.24 2.67 -7.29
C HIS A 236 10.10 1.13 -7.11
N ASN A 237 11.16 0.39 -7.42
CA ASN A 237 11.17 -1.08 -7.48
C ASN A 237 12.12 -1.67 -6.44
N LEU A 238 11.91 -1.29 -5.18
CA LEU A 238 12.65 -1.79 -4.02
C LEU A 238 11.78 -2.73 -3.19
N VAL A 239 12.39 -3.75 -2.60
CA VAL A 239 11.81 -4.62 -1.55
C VAL A 239 12.71 -4.47 -0.32
N PHE A 240 12.12 -4.49 0.88
CA PHE A 240 12.88 -4.37 2.13
C PHE A 240 12.82 -5.67 2.91
N SER A 241 13.93 -6.08 3.50
CA SER A 241 14.07 -7.36 4.20
C SER A 241 14.41 -7.19 5.67
N TRP A 242 13.67 -7.87 6.54
CA TRP A 242 13.91 -7.91 7.98
C TRP A 242 14.18 -9.35 8.45
N HIS A 243 15.18 -9.53 9.32
CA HIS A 243 15.63 -10.81 9.86
C HIS A 243 15.35 -10.88 11.38
N PRO A 244 14.11 -11.16 11.82
CA PRO A 244 13.68 -11.18 13.22
C PRO A 244 14.18 -12.42 13.99
N TYR A 245 15.44 -12.39 14.43
CA TYR A 245 16.01 -13.41 15.32
C TYR A 245 15.89 -13.10 16.82
N ASP A 246 15.29 -11.97 17.19
CA ASP A 246 15.06 -11.62 18.59
C ASP A 246 14.09 -12.62 19.26
N SER A 247 14.25 -12.82 20.57
CA SER A 247 13.44 -13.73 21.40
C SER A 247 12.67 -12.96 22.48
N GLY A 248 11.78 -13.66 23.21
CA GLY A 248 11.06 -13.12 24.35
C GLY A 248 9.63 -12.67 24.06
N ASN A 249 8.91 -12.31 25.13
CA ASN A 249 7.44 -12.13 25.09
C ASN A 249 7.01 -10.91 24.25
N GLU A 250 7.85 -9.88 24.15
CA GLU A 250 7.54 -8.66 23.41
C GLU A 250 7.75 -8.81 21.89
N GLN A 251 8.52 -9.83 21.46
CA GLN A 251 8.87 -9.98 20.06
C GLN A 251 7.65 -10.25 19.17
N ALA A 252 6.66 -11.00 19.65
CA ALA A 252 5.42 -11.23 18.90
C ALA A 252 4.67 -9.92 18.62
N ALA A 253 4.59 -9.02 19.61
CA ALA A 253 3.98 -7.71 19.46
C ALA A 253 4.80 -6.82 18.51
N ARG A 254 6.13 -6.86 18.62
CA ARG A 254 7.04 -6.15 17.70
C ARG A 254 6.85 -6.59 16.25
N ILE A 255 6.75 -7.89 15.99
CA ILE A 255 6.46 -8.45 14.65
C ILE A 255 5.14 -7.89 14.11
N THR A 256 4.05 -8.00 14.88
CA THR A 256 2.73 -7.52 14.46
C THR A 256 2.73 -6.01 14.20
N SER A 257 3.39 -5.23 15.07
CA SER A 257 3.53 -3.77 14.91
C SER A 257 4.32 -3.40 13.67
N ALA A 258 5.47 -4.05 13.43
CA ALA A 258 6.30 -3.81 12.26
C ALA A 258 5.57 -4.14 10.96
N PHE A 259 4.84 -5.27 10.91
CA PHE A 259 4.05 -5.67 9.74
C PHE A 259 2.91 -4.68 9.46
N ASN A 260 2.18 -4.27 10.50
CA ASN A 260 1.14 -3.26 10.37
C ASN A 260 1.70 -1.92 9.87
N ALA A 261 2.83 -1.47 10.43
CA ALA A 261 3.49 -0.24 10.01
C ALA A 261 3.95 -0.31 8.55
N ALA A 262 4.57 -1.43 8.14
CA ALA A 262 5.00 -1.64 6.77
C ALA A 262 3.84 -1.60 5.78
N VAL A 263 2.77 -2.36 6.03
CA VAL A 263 1.58 -2.41 5.16
C VAL A 263 0.90 -1.04 5.09
N THR A 264 0.74 -0.36 6.24
CA THR A 264 0.14 0.98 6.31
C THR A 264 0.93 2.00 5.51
N ALA A 265 2.26 1.95 5.61
CA ALA A 265 3.17 2.85 4.90
C ALA A 265 3.44 2.43 3.45
N LYS A 266 2.82 1.34 2.95
CA LYS A 266 3.10 0.74 1.64
C LYS A 266 4.58 0.42 1.43
N ILE A 267 5.25 0.00 2.50
CA ILE A 267 6.62 -0.50 2.46
C ILE A 267 6.55 -1.99 2.08
N PRO A 268 7.14 -2.41 0.95
CA PRO A 268 7.18 -3.79 0.48
C PRO A 268 8.15 -4.62 1.33
N LEU A 269 7.73 -4.94 2.55
CA LEU A 269 8.51 -5.69 3.53
C LEU A 269 8.40 -7.20 3.30
N ILE A 270 9.51 -7.91 3.47
CA ILE A 270 9.60 -9.36 3.60
C ILE A 270 10.35 -9.73 4.88
N VAL A 271 10.10 -10.93 5.37
CA VAL A 271 10.96 -11.60 6.35
C VAL A 271 12.00 -12.41 5.58
N GLY A 272 13.18 -11.84 5.35
CA GLY A 272 14.23 -12.49 4.54
C GLY A 272 14.89 -13.67 5.22
N GLU A 273 14.90 -13.69 6.55
CA GLU A 273 15.43 -14.78 7.36
C GLU A 273 14.71 -14.87 8.69
N PHE A 274 14.58 -16.09 9.22
CA PHE A 274 14.22 -16.38 10.61
C PHE A 274 14.52 -17.84 10.90
N GLY A 275 14.67 -18.20 12.17
CA GLY A 275 14.92 -19.58 12.59
C GLY A 275 14.15 -19.95 13.85
N PRO A 276 14.37 -21.15 14.39
CA PRO A 276 13.72 -21.60 15.62
C PRO A 276 14.30 -20.96 16.89
N VAL A 277 15.55 -20.51 16.83
CA VAL A 277 16.31 -19.97 17.96
C VAL A 277 17.11 -18.73 17.54
N THR A 278 17.57 -17.95 18.52
CA THR A 278 18.42 -16.78 18.28
C THR A 278 19.87 -17.23 18.00
N PRO A 279 20.50 -16.80 16.88
CA PRO A 279 21.92 -17.03 16.60
C PRO A 279 22.81 -16.53 17.75
N GLY A 280 23.82 -17.31 18.11
CA GLY A 280 24.67 -17.08 19.29
C GLY A 280 23.99 -17.28 20.66
N ALA A 281 22.67 -17.47 20.73
CA ALA A 281 21.90 -17.64 21.96
C ALA A 281 20.89 -18.79 21.83
N CYS A 282 21.38 -20.00 21.55
CA CYS A 282 20.60 -21.14 21.08
C CYS A 282 19.52 -21.69 22.04
N SER A 283 19.51 -21.25 23.31
CA SER A 283 18.45 -21.57 24.26
C SER A 283 17.24 -20.63 24.16
N GLN A 284 17.39 -19.51 23.46
CA GLN A 284 16.35 -18.51 23.27
C GLN A 284 15.53 -18.82 22.02
N SER A 285 14.23 -19.06 22.22
CA SER A 285 13.32 -19.37 21.11
C SER A 285 12.84 -18.11 20.41
N VAL A 286 12.86 -18.15 19.08
CA VAL A 286 12.23 -17.15 18.21
C VAL A 286 10.79 -17.58 17.95
N PRO A 287 9.79 -16.67 17.99
CA PRO A 287 8.39 -17.03 17.79
C PRO A 287 8.04 -17.25 16.30
N TYR A 288 8.70 -18.21 15.65
CA TYR A 288 8.61 -18.46 14.20
C TYR A 288 7.19 -18.81 13.71
N GLN A 289 6.39 -19.50 14.52
CA GLN A 289 4.98 -19.77 14.21
C GLN A 289 4.17 -18.46 14.11
N HIS A 290 4.44 -17.50 14.99
CA HIS A 290 3.80 -16.18 14.95
C HIS A 290 4.25 -15.41 13.71
N ILE A 291 5.54 -15.46 13.36
CA ILE A 291 6.07 -14.85 12.13
C ILE A 291 5.29 -15.32 10.91
N ILE A 292 5.20 -16.63 10.65
CA ILE A 292 4.56 -17.15 9.43
C ILE A 292 3.06 -16.87 9.40
N ARG A 293 2.37 -16.95 10.56
CA ARG A 293 0.93 -16.67 10.65
C ARG A 293 0.61 -15.20 10.45
N GLN A 294 1.38 -14.29 11.06
CA GLN A 294 1.21 -12.86 10.83
C GLN A 294 1.59 -12.49 9.39
N ALA A 295 2.66 -13.07 8.84
CA ALA A 295 3.06 -12.82 7.46
C ALA A 295 1.95 -13.25 6.47
N GLN A 296 1.24 -14.34 6.77
CA GLN A 296 0.04 -14.72 6.01
C GLN A 296 -1.09 -13.70 6.14
N THR A 297 -1.42 -13.24 7.35
CA THR A 297 -2.47 -12.24 7.60
C THR A 297 -2.22 -10.92 6.87
N TYR A 298 -0.98 -10.44 6.87
CA TYR A 298 -0.60 -9.16 6.28
C TYR A 298 -0.18 -9.26 4.81
N GLY A 299 -0.09 -10.46 4.24
CA GLY A 299 0.38 -10.68 2.88
C GLY A 299 1.88 -10.38 2.68
N ILE A 300 2.67 -10.53 3.75
CA ILE A 300 4.13 -10.31 3.77
C ILE A 300 4.84 -11.62 3.41
N GLY A 301 5.92 -11.52 2.64
CA GLY A 301 6.75 -12.66 2.24
C GLY A 301 7.60 -13.21 3.40
N TYR A 302 7.93 -14.50 3.40
CA TYR A 302 8.88 -15.06 4.38
C TYR A 302 9.79 -16.15 3.79
N LEU A 303 11.01 -16.24 4.33
CA LEU A 303 12.03 -17.22 3.95
C LEU A 303 12.76 -17.71 5.21
N PRO A 304 12.45 -18.89 5.79
CA PRO A 304 13.22 -19.49 6.88
C PRO A 304 14.69 -19.71 6.51
N TRP A 305 15.53 -19.65 7.54
CA TRP A 305 16.96 -19.96 7.50
C TRP A 305 17.23 -21.28 8.23
N SER A 306 17.76 -22.31 7.58
CA SER A 306 17.97 -22.47 6.12
C SER A 306 17.84 -23.94 5.69
N TRP A 307 17.74 -24.17 4.38
CA TRP A 307 17.55 -25.52 3.83
C TRP A 307 18.63 -26.50 4.31
N ASP A 308 19.89 -26.10 4.21
CA ASP A 308 21.07 -26.82 4.68
C ASP A 308 21.70 -26.18 5.93
N GLY A 309 22.53 -26.92 6.65
CA GLY A 309 23.26 -26.41 7.81
C GLY A 309 24.76 -26.67 7.70
N HIS A 310 25.55 -25.69 7.23
CA HIS A 310 27.01 -25.72 7.38
C HIS A 310 27.47 -25.16 8.74
N SER A 311 26.65 -24.36 9.40
CA SER A 311 27.07 -23.73 10.64
C SER A 311 27.15 -24.80 11.74
N THR A 312 28.23 -24.77 12.51
CA THR A 312 28.27 -25.42 13.83
C THR A 312 27.52 -24.59 14.88
N GLU A 313 26.94 -23.46 14.45
CA GLU A 313 26.13 -22.59 15.27
C GLU A 313 24.83 -23.29 15.66
N CYS A 314 24.57 -23.29 16.97
CA CYS A 314 23.43 -23.96 17.58
C CYS A 314 23.33 -25.44 17.18
N PRO A 315 24.24 -26.31 17.63
CA PRO A 315 24.23 -27.73 17.28
C PRO A 315 22.98 -28.40 17.85
N GLY A 316 22.29 -29.15 17.00
CA GLY A 316 21.14 -29.98 17.32
C GLY A 316 21.53 -31.40 17.76
N PRO A 317 20.53 -32.23 18.12
CA PRO A 317 20.76 -33.59 18.61
C PRO A 317 21.44 -34.53 17.61
N ASP A 318 21.35 -34.24 16.32
CA ASP A 318 21.98 -34.98 15.22
C ASP A 318 23.40 -34.45 14.87
N GLY A 319 23.91 -33.48 15.62
CA GLY A 319 25.20 -32.83 15.40
C GLY A 319 25.20 -31.76 14.30
N ALA A 320 24.09 -31.62 13.55
CA ALA A 320 23.90 -30.55 12.57
C ALA A 320 23.24 -29.33 13.23
N SER A 321 23.31 -28.16 12.59
CA SER A 321 22.69 -26.95 13.12
C SER A 321 21.17 -27.12 13.34
N LEU A 322 20.65 -26.54 14.42
CA LEU A 322 19.21 -26.38 14.67
C LEU A 322 18.51 -25.59 13.56
N PHE A 323 19.24 -24.75 12.81
CA PHE A 323 18.72 -24.01 11.66
C PHE A 323 18.59 -24.86 10.39
N SER A 324 19.14 -26.08 10.36
CA SER A 324 19.06 -26.95 9.19
C SER A 324 17.65 -27.55 9.05
N MET A 325 17.05 -27.37 7.87
CA MET A 325 15.71 -27.92 7.60
C MET A 325 15.74 -29.36 7.09
N VAL A 326 16.73 -29.74 6.26
CA VAL A 326 16.91 -31.12 5.77
C VAL A 326 18.24 -31.70 6.24
N SER A 327 18.27 -33.01 6.50
CA SER A 327 19.41 -33.66 7.16
C SER A 327 20.62 -33.87 6.23
N ASP A 328 20.38 -34.02 4.93
CA ASP A 328 21.44 -34.22 3.92
C ASP A 328 21.78 -32.97 3.10
N GLY A 329 21.13 -31.84 3.43
CA GLY A 329 21.32 -30.56 2.76
C GLY A 329 20.68 -30.43 1.37
N ILE A 330 20.04 -31.48 0.84
CA ILE A 330 19.51 -31.53 -0.52
C ILE A 330 18.04 -31.95 -0.55
N HIS A 331 17.70 -33.14 -0.04
CA HIS A 331 16.43 -33.80 -0.36
C HIS A 331 15.33 -33.49 0.66
N LEU A 332 14.13 -33.16 0.15
CA LEU A 332 12.93 -32.92 0.96
C LEU A 332 12.53 -34.16 1.77
N SER A 333 12.85 -35.36 1.29
CA SER A 333 12.59 -36.62 1.99
C SER A 333 13.32 -36.72 3.34
N THR A 334 14.34 -35.90 3.58
CA THR A 334 15.09 -35.84 4.85
C THR A 334 14.73 -34.63 5.72
N LEU A 335 13.57 -34.01 5.45
CA LEU A 335 13.02 -32.89 6.22
C LEU A 335 12.94 -33.25 7.71
N LYS A 336 13.55 -32.42 8.55
CA LYS A 336 13.63 -32.67 9.99
C LYS A 336 12.27 -32.48 10.67
N PRO A 337 11.91 -33.33 11.64
CA PRO A 337 10.72 -33.14 12.45
C PRO A 337 10.82 -31.87 13.31
N GLY A 338 9.67 -31.31 13.69
CA GLY A 338 9.59 -30.08 14.49
C GLY A 338 9.52 -28.83 13.61
N TRP A 339 10.30 -27.80 13.94
CA TRP A 339 10.18 -26.46 13.35
C TRP A 339 10.23 -26.45 11.81
N ALA A 340 11.11 -27.25 11.20
CA ALA A 340 11.22 -27.36 9.75
C ALA A 340 9.95 -27.96 9.13
N THR A 341 9.42 -29.04 9.72
CA THR A 341 8.14 -29.62 9.30
C THR A 341 6.98 -28.64 9.46
N GLU A 342 6.95 -27.85 10.54
CA GLU A 342 5.93 -26.84 10.80
C GLU A 342 5.93 -25.72 9.77
N VAL A 343 7.10 -25.14 9.50
CA VAL A 343 7.23 -24.04 8.53
C VAL A 343 7.02 -24.52 7.10
N VAL A 344 7.41 -25.75 6.75
CA VAL A 344 7.25 -26.27 5.40
C VAL A 344 5.84 -26.80 5.13
N SER A 345 5.25 -27.56 6.05
CA SER A 345 4.07 -28.40 5.71
C SER A 345 2.94 -28.42 6.74
N SER A 346 3.21 -28.44 8.05
CA SER A 346 2.16 -28.79 9.01
C SER A 346 1.38 -27.58 9.55
N ASP A 347 1.98 -26.39 9.70
CA ASP A 347 1.24 -25.19 10.12
C ASP A 347 0.26 -24.75 9.01
N ALA A 348 -0.84 -24.08 9.37
CA ALA A 348 -1.81 -23.53 8.40
C ALA A 348 -1.19 -22.44 7.50
N ALA A 349 -0.21 -21.70 8.02
CA ALA A 349 0.52 -20.66 7.33
C ALA A 349 1.83 -21.15 6.68
N SER A 350 2.07 -22.46 6.64
CA SER A 350 3.26 -23.09 6.08
C SER A 350 3.43 -22.87 4.57
N ILE A 351 4.63 -23.15 4.06
CA ILE A 351 4.99 -22.96 2.66
C ILE A 351 4.06 -23.76 1.75
N GLN A 352 3.91 -25.07 1.98
CA GLN A 352 3.07 -25.93 1.13
C GLN A 352 1.60 -25.49 1.09
N LYS A 353 1.09 -24.87 2.16
CA LYS A 353 -0.33 -24.47 2.24
C LYS A 353 -0.61 -23.07 1.70
N THR A 354 0.40 -22.19 1.69
CA THR A 354 0.19 -20.77 1.39
C THR A 354 0.95 -20.26 0.17
N SER A 355 2.00 -20.96 -0.25
CA SER A 355 2.78 -20.61 -1.42
C SER A 355 1.96 -20.77 -2.70
N LYS A 356 2.12 -19.81 -3.62
CA LYS A 356 1.53 -19.83 -4.96
C LYS A 356 2.60 -19.41 -5.95
N ARG A 357 2.78 -20.20 -7.01
CA ARG A 357 3.57 -19.81 -8.19
C ARG A 357 2.64 -19.18 -9.20
N THR A 358 3.01 -18.03 -9.73
CA THR A 358 2.22 -17.38 -10.78
C THR A 358 2.30 -18.17 -12.09
N HIS A 359 1.39 -17.88 -13.01
CA HIS A 359 1.47 -18.49 -14.34
C HIS A 359 2.82 -18.20 -15.00
N PHE A 360 3.32 -16.97 -14.88
CA PHE A 360 4.60 -16.58 -15.44
C PHE A 360 5.78 -17.37 -14.87
N GLN A 361 5.79 -17.67 -13.58
CA GLN A 361 6.83 -18.51 -12.96
C GLN A 361 6.89 -19.91 -13.56
N THR A 362 5.72 -20.46 -13.88
CA THR A 362 5.61 -21.85 -14.37
C THR A 362 5.79 -21.98 -15.89
N SER A 363 5.27 -21.02 -16.67
CA SER A 363 5.28 -21.09 -18.14
C SER A 363 6.35 -20.20 -18.79
N GLY A 364 6.90 -19.25 -18.03
CA GLY A 364 7.78 -18.22 -18.55
C GLY A 364 7.12 -17.18 -19.46
N SER A 365 5.80 -17.17 -19.53
CA SER A 365 5.02 -16.27 -20.39
C SER A 365 3.75 -15.80 -19.67
N CYS A 366 3.12 -14.73 -20.15
CA CYS A 366 1.86 -14.29 -19.59
C CYS A 366 0.72 -15.19 -20.07
N ALA A 367 -0.19 -15.53 -19.15
CA ALA A 367 -1.37 -16.29 -19.51
C ALA A 367 -2.16 -15.53 -20.59
N ALA A 368 -2.74 -16.26 -21.54
CA ALA A 368 -3.68 -15.67 -22.47
C ALA A 368 -4.77 -14.96 -21.65
N LYS A 369 -4.91 -13.64 -21.85
CA LYS A 369 -5.90 -12.85 -21.13
C LYS A 369 -7.26 -13.52 -21.33
N PRO A 370 -8.00 -13.86 -20.26
CA PRO A 370 -9.36 -14.38 -20.40
C PRO A 370 -10.16 -13.43 -21.29
N PRO A 371 -11.02 -13.94 -22.20
CA PRO A 371 -11.86 -13.06 -23.01
C PRO A 371 -12.60 -12.10 -22.09
N ALA A 372 -12.64 -10.83 -22.48
CA ALA A 372 -13.29 -9.79 -21.68
C ALA A 372 -14.71 -10.22 -21.29
N PRO A 373 -15.18 -9.91 -20.06
CA PRO A 373 -16.51 -10.29 -19.62
C PRO A 373 -17.56 -9.84 -20.64
N GLN A 374 -18.36 -10.78 -21.14
CA GLN A 374 -19.43 -10.51 -22.11
C GLN A 374 -20.51 -9.65 -21.45
N GLN A 375 -20.87 -8.54 -22.09
CA GLN A 375 -22.03 -7.74 -21.71
C GLN A 375 -23.25 -8.21 -22.49
N TRP A 376 -24.43 -8.06 -21.90
CA TRP A 376 -25.70 -8.46 -22.51
C TRP A 376 -26.58 -7.23 -22.67
N VAL A 377 -26.96 -6.95 -23.90
CA VAL A 377 -27.76 -5.76 -24.25
C VAL A 377 -29.15 -6.22 -24.65
N HIS A 378 -30.18 -5.64 -24.03
CA HIS A 378 -31.57 -5.89 -24.39
C HIS A 378 -31.85 -5.55 -25.85
N VAL A 379 -32.45 -6.48 -26.60
CA VAL A 379 -32.79 -6.31 -28.02
C VAL A 379 -34.26 -6.54 -28.36
N ALA A 380 -35.02 -7.26 -27.51
CA ALA A 380 -36.46 -7.42 -27.70
C ALA A 380 -37.15 -7.93 -26.43
N ASN A 381 -38.41 -7.52 -26.25
CA ASN A 381 -39.32 -8.18 -25.32
C ASN A 381 -39.85 -9.49 -25.91
N GLU A 382 -40.30 -10.41 -25.05
CA GLU A 382 -40.96 -11.64 -25.46
C GLU A 382 -42.10 -11.39 -26.45
N GLY A 383 -42.10 -12.11 -27.56
CA GLY A 383 -43.04 -11.98 -28.67
C GLY A 383 -42.58 -11.06 -29.81
N ALA A 384 -41.64 -10.13 -29.54
CA ALA A 384 -41.14 -9.19 -30.54
C ALA A 384 -40.03 -9.79 -31.43
N SER A 385 -39.75 -9.12 -32.56
CA SER A 385 -38.62 -9.44 -33.43
C SER A 385 -37.40 -8.59 -33.06
N PHE A 386 -36.21 -9.14 -33.25
CA PHE A 386 -34.94 -8.43 -33.10
C PHE A 386 -34.01 -8.74 -34.29
N THR A 387 -33.07 -7.85 -34.58
CA THR A 387 -32.08 -8.04 -35.65
C THR A 387 -30.69 -7.92 -35.08
N VAL A 388 -29.80 -8.86 -35.40
CA VAL A 388 -28.38 -8.78 -35.04
C VAL A 388 -27.50 -8.70 -36.28
N SER A 389 -26.43 -7.90 -36.18
CA SER A 389 -25.40 -7.80 -37.23
C SER A 389 -24.33 -8.87 -37.05
N GLY A 390 -24.12 -9.64 -38.12
CA GLY A 390 -23.24 -10.82 -38.10
C GLY A 390 -23.77 -11.95 -37.23
N THR A 391 -22.92 -12.93 -36.95
CA THR A 391 -23.25 -14.05 -36.06
C THR A 391 -23.00 -13.64 -34.61
N ARG A 392 -24.07 -13.56 -33.81
CA ARG A 392 -24.02 -13.14 -32.40
C ARG A 392 -24.67 -14.19 -31.50
N GLN A 393 -24.18 -14.31 -30.27
CA GLN A 393 -24.87 -15.07 -29.24
C GLN A 393 -25.99 -14.22 -28.65
N VAL A 394 -27.19 -14.76 -28.53
CA VAL A 394 -28.36 -14.11 -27.93
C VAL A 394 -28.88 -15.02 -26.82
N ARG A 395 -29.31 -14.42 -25.70
CA ARG A 395 -29.97 -15.12 -24.60
C ARG A 395 -31.42 -14.70 -24.49
N TYR A 396 -32.31 -15.65 -24.20
CA TYR A 396 -33.74 -15.43 -23.95
C TYR A 396 -34.10 -15.93 -22.56
N GLY A 397 -34.73 -15.09 -21.75
CA GLY A 397 -34.97 -15.40 -20.35
C GLY A 397 -35.17 -14.16 -19.49
N LYS A 398 -34.97 -14.32 -18.18
CA LYS A 398 -35.04 -13.24 -17.20
C LYS A 398 -34.23 -13.63 -15.94
N ASN A 399 -33.67 -12.63 -15.26
CA ASN A 399 -32.89 -12.79 -14.03
C ASN A 399 -31.71 -13.77 -14.18
N SER A 400 -31.74 -14.92 -13.50
CA SER A 400 -30.66 -15.93 -13.52
C SER A 400 -30.91 -17.09 -14.50
N THR A 401 -32.06 -17.11 -15.19
CA THR A 401 -32.47 -18.26 -16.02
C THR A 401 -32.59 -17.85 -17.49
N TRP A 402 -31.70 -18.41 -18.31
CA TRP A 402 -31.53 -18.02 -19.72
C TRP A 402 -31.35 -19.23 -20.63
N VAL A 403 -31.85 -19.11 -21.86
CA VAL A 403 -31.54 -20.03 -22.98
C VAL A 403 -30.75 -19.27 -24.01
N TYR A 404 -29.64 -19.85 -24.45
CA TYR A 404 -28.70 -19.21 -25.36
C TYR A 404 -28.85 -19.78 -26.77
N LYS A 405 -28.70 -18.93 -27.78
CA LYS A 405 -28.66 -19.34 -29.18
C LYS A 405 -27.73 -18.43 -29.96
N THR A 406 -26.96 -19.00 -30.87
CA THR A 406 -26.14 -18.22 -31.80
C THR A 406 -26.95 -17.96 -33.07
N VAL A 407 -27.12 -16.70 -33.44
CA VAL A 407 -28.05 -16.27 -34.49
C VAL A 407 -27.45 -15.18 -35.36
N SER A 408 -27.98 -15.01 -36.56
CA SER A 408 -27.67 -13.91 -37.47
C SER A 408 -28.96 -13.37 -38.10
N GLY A 409 -28.96 -12.08 -38.50
CA GLY A 409 -30.12 -11.46 -39.13
C GLY A 409 -31.30 -11.23 -38.19
N THR A 410 -32.51 -11.15 -38.76
CA THR A 410 -33.76 -10.89 -38.02
C THR A 410 -34.36 -12.18 -37.49
N GLN A 411 -34.66 -12.22 -36.19
CA GLN A 411 -35.19 -13.39 -35.47
C GLN A 411 -36.33 -13.00 -34.53
N ARG A 412 -37.04 -13.99 -33.97
CA ARG A 412 -38.14 -13.78 -33.01
C ARG A 412 -37.74 -14.12 -31.58
N CYS A 413 -38.11 -13.26 -30.63
CA CYS A 413 -37.87 -13.46 -29.21
C CYS A 413 -38.97 -14.32 -28.55
N THR A 414 -38.95 -15.64 -28.79
CA THR A 414 -40.05 -16.54 -28.37
C THR A 414 -39.55 -17.90 -27.90
N ASN A 415 -40.36 -18.56 -27.06
CA ASN A 415 -40.18 -19.95 -26.64
C ASN A 415 -39.94 -20.90 -27.83
N GLU A 416 -40.71 -20.74 -28.92
CA GLU A 416 -40.60 -21.56 -30.12
C GLU A 416 -39.22 -21.40 -30.78
N PHE A 417 -38.76 -20.16 -30.96
CA PHE A 417 -37.47 -19.90 -31.58
C PHE A 417 -36.28 -20.41 -30.73
N PHE A 418 -36.36 -20.28 -29.41
CA PHE A 418 -35.33 -20.77 -28.48
C PHE A 418 -35.51 -22.25 -28.09
N GLY A 419 -36.55 -22.92 -28.61
CA GLY A 419 -36.81 -24.35 -28.46
C GLY A 419 -37.36 -24.79 -27.10
N ARG A 420 -37.49 -23.87 -26.13
CA ARG A 420 -38.08 -24.11 -24.81
C ARG A 420 -38.40 -22.80 -24.11
N ASP A 421 -39.30 -22.88 -23.13
CA ASP A 421 -39.55 -21.78 -22.19
C ASP A 421 -38.58 -21.88 -21.00
N PRO A 422 -37.62 -20.95 -20.83
CA PRO A 422 -36.76 -20.93 -19.65
C PRO A 422 -37.52 -20.68 -18.35
N LEU A 423 -38.69 -20.03 -18.40
CA LEU A 423 -39.39 -19.51 -17.23
C LEU A 423 -40.88 -19.39 -17.53
N ARG A 424 -41.62 -20.49 -17.31
CA ARG A 424 -43.07 -20.56 -17.54
C ARG A 424 -43.82 -19.55 -16.66
N GLY A 425 -44.76 -18.82 -17.27
CA GLY A 425 -45.60 -17.83 -16.58
C GLY A 425 -44.92 -16.49 -16.31
N VAL A 426 -43.68 -16.28 -16.77
CA VAL A 426 -42.93 -15.04 -16.57
C VAL A 426 -42.58 -14.42 -17.92
N HIS A 427 -42.80 -13.10 -18.03
CA HIS A 427 -42.38 -12.31 -19.19
C HIS A 427 -40.86 -12.25 -19.31
N LYS A 428 -40.33 -12.71 -20.44
CA LYS A 428 -38.91 -12.81 -20.76
C LYS A 428 -38.47 -11.71 -21.73
N VAL A 429 -37.16 -11.62 -21.91
CA VAL A 429 -36.53 -10.71 -22.88
C VAL A 429 -35.43 -11.43 -23.64
N CYS A 430 -35.07 -10.91 -24.80
CA CYS A 430 -33.90 -11.31 -25.55
C CYS A 430 -32.80 -10.27 -25.40
N GLU A 431 -31.59 -10.74 -25.18
CA GLU A 431 -30.40 -9.91 -25.04
C GLU A 431 -29.26 -10.45 -25.91
N VAL A 432 -28.55 -9.58 -26.61
CA VAL A 432 -27.43 -9.96 -27.46
C VAL A 432 -26.10 -9.78 -26.70
N ALA A 433 -25.19 -10.73 -26.88
CA ALA A 433 -23.82 -10.63 -26.37
C ALA A 433 -23.06 -9.56 -27.15
N THR A 434 -22.67 -8.50 -26.45
CA THR A 434 -21.70 -7.53 -26.93
C THR A 434 -20.36 -7.82 -26.29
N ALA A 435 -19.28 -7.69 -27.07
CA ALA A 435 -17.98 -7.51 -26.45
C ALA A 435 -18.10 -6.27 -25.56
N ALA A 436 -17.76 -6.38 -24.27
CA ALA A 436 -17.55 -5.19 -23.48
C ALA A 436 -16.55 -4.34 -24.28
N SER A 437 -17.00 -3.21 -24.81
CA SER A 437 -16.05 -2.17 -25.14
C SER A 437 -15.35 -1.91 -23.81
N THR A 438 -14.08 -2.32 -23.71
CA THR A 438 -13.16 -1.56 -22.89
C THR A 438 -13.53 -0.11 -23.17
N PRO A 439 -13.83 0.75 -22.18
CA PRO A 439 -13.89 2.16 -22.47
C PRO A 439 -12.56 2.44 -23.15
N THR A 440 -12.60 2.66 -24.47
CA THR A 440 -11.54 3.39 -25.15
C THR A 440 -11.36 4.59 -24.24
N PRO A 441 -10.16 4.82 -23.66
CA PRO A 441 -9.96 5.99 -22.84
C PRO A 441 -10.57 7.12 -23.66
N THR A 442 -11.63 7.74 -23.12
CA THR A 442 -12.21 8.92 -23.73
C THR A 442 -10.99 9.79 -24.00
N PRO A 443 -10.68 10.16 -25.26
CA PRO A 443 -9.59 11.08 -25.47
C PRO A 443 -9.89 12.23 -24.52
N THR A 444 -8.99 12.45 -23.57
CA THR A 444 -9.04 13.62 -22.70
C THR A 444 -9.44 14.77 -23.61
N PRO A 445 -10.51 15.53 -23.31
CA PRO A 445 -10.95 16.58 -24.20
C PRO A 445 -9.73 17.43 -24.54
N THR A 446 -9.33 17.43 -25.80
CA THR A 446 -8.46 18.48 -26.30
C THR A 446 -9.21 19.76 -25.96
N PRO A 447 -8.63 20.67 -25.16
CA PRO A 447 -9.31 21.89 -24.80
C PRO A 447 -9.74 22.60 -26.09
N THR A 448 -11.05 22.74 -26.28
CA THR A 448 -11.55 23.66 -27.30
C THR A 448 -11.13 25.06 -26.85
N PRO A 449 -10.53 25.86 -27.74
CA PRO A 449 -9.95 27.15 -27.38
C PRO A 449 -11.01 28.07 -26.77
N THR A 450 -10.78 28.48 -25.53
CA THR A 450 -11.40 29.66 -24.93
C THR A 450 -11.12 30.87 -25.83
N PRO A 451 -12.09 31.76 -26.10
CA PRO A 451 -11.91 32.90 -26.99
C PRO A 451 -10.68 33.72 -26.60
N THR A 452 -9.80 33.92 -27.58
CA THR A 452 -8.61 34.76 -27.50
C THR A 452 -9.00 36.15 -26.97
N PRO A 453 -8.51 36.59 -25.81
CA PRO A 453 -8.57 38.00 -25.45
C PRO A 453 -7.74 38.81 -26.45
N THR A 454 -8.37 39.83 -27.02
CA THR A 454 -7.77 40.86 -27.87
C THR A 454 -6.42 41.33 -27.32
N PRO A 455 -5.37 41.48 -28.16
CA PRO A 455 -4.06 41.93 -27.72
C PRO A 455 -4.13 43.35 -27.17
N THR A 456 -4.00 43.48 -25.86
CA THR A 456 -3.62 44.73 -25.20
C THR A 456 -2.08 44.75 -25.12
N PRO A 457 -1.43 45.87 -25.49
CA PRO A 457 -0.04 45.90 -25.92
C PRO A 457 0.93 45.32 -24.92
N THR A 458 1.87 44.53 -25.45
CA THR A 458 3.03 43.95 -24.78
C THR A 458 3.72 44.97 -23.87
N PRO A 459 3.72 44.78 -22.54
CA PRO A 459 4.73 45.40 -21.71
C PRO A 459 6.07 44.72 -22.02
N THR A 460 7.03 45.53 -22.46
CA THR A 460 8.43 45.19 -22.70
C THR A 460 9.00 44.27 -21.61
N PRO A 461 9.80 43.23 -21.95
CA PRO A 461 10.41 42.35 -20.96
C PRO A 461 11.18 43.14 -19.92
N ALA A 462 10.92 42.84 -18.64
CA ALA A 462 11.79 43.23 -17.54
C ALA A 462 13.16 42.54 -17.74
N PRO A 463 14.28 43.24 -17.54
CA PRO A 463 15.61 42.71 -17.81
C PRO A 463 15.90 41.50 -16.91
N ALA A 464 16.68 40.55 -17.43
CA ALA A 464 17.29 39.50 -16.64
C ALA A 464 17.90 40.09 -15.35
N PRO A 465 17.77 39.43 -14.18
CA PRO A 465 18.47 39.89 -12.98
C PRO A 465 19.95 40.03 -13.35
N ALA A 466 20.48 41.23 -13.14
CA ALA A 466 21.89 41.50 -13.40
C ALA A 466 22.73 40.46 -12.65
N PRO A 467 23.80 39.91 -13.26
CA PRO A 467 24.68 38.98 -12.56
C PRO A 467 25.11 39.64 -11.25
N GLU A 468 24.97 38.92 -10.13
CA GLU A 468 25.31 39.45 -8.81
C GLU A 468 26.72 40.06 -8.83
N GLN A 469 26.80 41.39 -8.75
CA GLN A 469 28.08 42.09 -8.78
C GLN A 469 28.62 42.18 -7.36
N TRP A 470 29.51 41.24 -7.06
CA TRP A 470 30.33 41.24 -5.86
C TRP A 470 31.60 42.03 -6.15
N THR A 471 31.82 43.10 -5.39
CA THR A 471 33.01 43.94 -5.54
C THR A 471 33.91 43.78 -4.33
N ARG A 472 35.19 43.45 -4.55
CA ARG A 472 36.17 43.35 -3.47
C ARG A 472 36.36 44.70 -2.79
N ILE A 473 36.16 44.72 -1.47
CA ILE A 473 36.27 45.90 -0.62
C ILE A 473 37.42 45.83 0.39
N ALA A 474 37.97 44.64 0.65
CA ALA A 474 39.18 44.48 1.47
C ALA A 474 39.89 43.16 1.15
N TYR A 475 41.21 43.15 1.37
CA TYR A 475 41.98 41.92 1.47
C TYR A 475 41.90 41.37 2.90
N GLU A 476 42.16 40.08 3.06
CA GLU A 476 42.26 39.43 4.36
C GLU A 476 43.21 40.18 5.31
N GLY A 477 42.70 40.46 6.52
CA GLY A 477 43.38 41.23 7.55
C GLY A 477 43.11 42.75 7.50
N ALA A 478 42.59 43.30 6.41
CA ALA A 478 42.28 44.73 6.31
C ALA A 478 40.89 45.09 6.87
N THR A 479 40.65 46.37 7.14
CA THR A 479 39.33 46.90 7.51
C THR A 479 38.60 47.44 6.29
N PHE A 480 37.28 47.27 6.25
CA PHE A 480 36.41 47.87 5.25
C PHE A 480 35.25 48.59 5.93
N THR A 481 34.65 49.56 5.25
CA THR A 481 33.46 50.27 5.74
C THR A 481 32.35 50.19 4.70
N VAL A 482 31.16 49.80 5.11
CA VAL A 482 29.96 49.85 4.26
C VAL A 482 28.93 50.82 4.85
N THR A 483 28.25 51.56 3.98
CA THR A 483 27.16 52.47 4.34
C THR A 483 25.81 51.74 4.26
N GLY A 484 25.06 51.78 5.36
CA GLY A 484 23.85 50.98 5.53
C GLY A 484 24.13 49.50 5.81
N SER A 485 23.08 48.69 5.86
CA SER A 485 23.19 47.24 6.02
C SER A 485 23.45 46.61 4.65
N LYS A 486 24.63 46.02 4.45
CA LYS A 486 25.04 45.40 3.19
C LYS A 486 25.47 43.95 3.42
N GLN A 487 25.19 43.08 2.44
CA GLN A 487 25.70 41.71 2.42
C GLN A 487 27.16 41.73 1.96
N VAL A 488 28.06 41.21 2.80
CA VAL A 488 29.49 41.06 2.49
C VAL A 488 29.87 39.58 2.63
N ARG A 489 30.63 39.06 1.67
CA ARG A 489 31.19 37.71 1.70
C ARG A 489 32.70 37.72 1.87
N TYR A 490 33.22 36.75 2.60
CA TYR A 490 34.64 36.53 2.84
C TYR A 490 35.03 35.13 2.37
N GLY A 491 36.09 35.02 1.58
CA GLY A 491 36.46 33.77 0.91
C GLY A 491 37.26 34.01 -0.37
N ASN A 492 37.29 33.01 -1.24
CA ASN A 492 37.93 33.09 -2.55
C ASN A 492 37.25 32.08 -3.50
N ASN A 493 36.95 32.51 -4.74
CA ASN A 493 36.39 31.75 -5.88
C ASN A 493 35.35 30.67 -5.55
N THR A 494 35.78 29.51 -5.04
CA THR A 494 34.97 28.30 -4.85
C THR A 494 34.41 28.13 -3.44
N SER A 495 34.82 28.95 -2.46
CA SER A 495 34.34 28.86 -1.07
C SER A 495 34.20 30.23 -0.41
N TRP A 496 33.02 30.50 0.16
CA TRP A 496 32.65 31.79 0.75
C TRP A 496 31.83 31.61 2.03
N VAL A 497 31.99 32.56 2.95
CA VAL A 497 31.08 32.77 4.09
C VAL A 497 30.56 34.21 4.03
N SER A 498 29.24 34.39 4.12
CA SER A 498 28.62 35.71 3.99
C SER A 498 27.99 36.19 5.30
N LYS A 499 28.02 37.51 5.50
CA LYS A 499 27.44 38.16 6.67
C LYS A 499 26.84 39.51 6.25
N THR A 500 25.70 39.85 6.83
CA THR A 500 25.15 41.20 6.69
C THR A 500 25.86 42.11 7.69
N VAL A 501 26.47 43.19 7.19
CA VAL A 501 27.35 44.07 7.95
C VAL A 501 26.97 45.53 7.72
N SER A 502 27.21 46.37 8.72
CA SER A 502 27.09 47.83 8.65
C SER A 502 28.29 48.47 9.35
N GLY A 503 28.67 49.66 8.90
CA GLY A 503 29.81 50.40 9.46
C GLY A 503 31.16 49.78 9.12
N THR A 504 32.19 50.11 9.91
CA THR A 504 33.57 49.66 9.70
C THR A 504 33.79 48.31 10.38
N GLN A 505 34.24 47.31 9.62
CA GLN A 505 34.49 45.95 10.06
C GLN A 505 35.85 45.44 9.57
N ARG A 506 36.33 44.33 10.13
CA ARG A 506 37.58 43.67 9.72
C ARG A 506 37.30 42.46 8.84
N CYS A 507 38.07 42.32 7.76
CA CYS A 507 38.01 41.18 6.86
C CYS A 507 38.87 40.03 7.40
N SER A 508 38.33 39.19 8.29
CA SER A 508 39.09 38.09 8.91
C SER A 508 38.23 36.87 9.29
N ASN A 509 38.88 35.72 9.46
CA ASN A 509 38.30 34.48 9.98
C ASN A 509 37.51 34.71 11.29
N GLU A 510 38.05 35.50 12.21
CA GLU A 510 37.43 35.80 13.51
C GLU A 510 36.10 36.53 13.34
N PHE A 511 36.05 37.55 12.48
CA PHE A 511 34.84 38.34 12.28
C PHE A 511 33.73 37.54 11.56
N PHE A 512 34.11 36.70 10.60
CA PHE A 512 33.18 35.82 9.87
C PHE A 512 32.94 34.47 10.57
N GLY A 513 33.59 34.21 11.70
CA GLY A 513 33.37 33.07 12.59
C GLY A 513 33.99 31.74 12.14
N ARG A 514 34.62 31.68 10.96
CA ARG A 514 35.35 30.51 10.46
C ARG A 514 36.26 30.88 9.29
N ASP A 515 37.26 30.05 9.04
CA ASP A 515 38.03 30.10 7.78
C ASP A 515 37.30 29.29 6.71
N PRO A 516 36.71 29.93 5.68
CA PRO A 516 36.04 29.20 4.60
C PRO A 516 37.03 28.45 3.70
N LEU A 517 38.33 28.77 3.75
CA LEU A 517 39.36 28.14 2.93
C LEU A 517 40.76 28.27 3.57
N PRO A 518 41.12 27.36 4.50
CA PRO A 518 42.41 27.39 5.22
C PRO A 518 43.63 27.32 4.29
N GLY A 519 44.65 28.14 4.56
CA GLY A 519 45.92 28.16 3.82
C GLY A 519 45.90 28.94 2.50
N VAL A 520 44.78 29.55 2.13
CA VAL A 520 44.62 30.36 0.92
C VAL A 520 44.26 31.81 1.30
N GLY A 521 44.85 32.77 0.58
CA GLY A 521 44.55 34.19 0.76
C GLY A 521 43.12 34.52 0.33
N LYS A 522 42.36 35.14 1.24
CA LYS A 522 40.94 35.48 1.06
C LYS A 522 40.74 36.98 0.89
N VAL A 523 39.54 37.33 0.45
CA VAL A 523 39.11 38.73 0.30
C VAL A 523 37.68 38.91 0.78
N CYS A 524 37.30 40.14 1.10
CA CYS A 524 35.91 40.51 1.38
C CYS A 524 35.30 41.24 0.20
N GLU A 525 34.08 40.88 -0.17
CA GLU A 525 33.35 41.47 -1.28
C GLU A 525 31.94 41.87 -0.86
N VAL A 526 31.47 43.04 -1.29
CA VAL A 526 30.11 43.53 -1.02
C VAL A 526 29.21 43.35 -2.22
N ASN A 527 27.95 42.99 -1.97
CA ASN A 527 26.92 42.95 -3.00
C ASN A 527 26.41 44.39 -3.26
N ASN A 528 26.68 44.90 -4.47
CA ASN A 528 26.37 46.28 -4.86
C ASN A 528 24.95 46.48 -5.42
N SER A 529 24.07 45.48 -5.30
CA SER A 529 22.67 45.60 -5.70
C SER A 529 21.93 46.59 -4.78
N SER A 530 21.75 47.86 -5.18
CA SER A 530 21.09 48.91 -4.37
C SER A 530 19.65 49.23 -4.81
N SER A 531 18.72 49.16 -3.86
CA SER A 531 17.35 49.72 -3.90
C SER A 531 17.31 51.22 -3.58
N THR A 532 16.29 51.96 -4.06
CA THR A 532 16.00 53.36 -3.69
C THR A 532 14.55 53.48 -3.11
N PRO A 533 14.25 54.42 -2.17
CA PRO A 533 13.22 54.23 -1.13
C PRO A 533 12.10 55.29 -1.08
N THR A 534 11.02 55.05 -0.30
CA THR A 534 10.23 56.08 0.47
C THR A 534 9.29 55.40 1.52
N PRO A 535 8.72 56.10 2.54
CA PRO A 535 9.25 56.11 3.91
C PRO A 535 8.35 55.51 5.03
N ASN A 536 8.98 55.45 6.20
CA ASN A 536 8.79 54.75 7.48
C ASN A 536 7.41 54.74 8.21
N PRO A 537 7.05 53.63 8.88
CA PRO A 537 6.27 53.63 10.13
C PRO A 537 7.07 53.12 11.35
N THR A 538 6.90 53.78 12.49
CA THR A 538 7.40 53.41 13.83
C THR A 538 6.60 52.21 14.43
N PRO A 539 7.06 51.57 15.52
CA PRO A 539 7.65 50.24 15.57
C PRO A 539 6.66 49.12 15.99
N THR A 540 6.78 47.92 15.40
CA THR A 540 6.04 46.71 15.83
C THR A 540 7.02 45.67 16.39
N PRO A 541 6.70 45.00 17.52
CA PRO A 541 7.56 44.02 18.18
C PRO A 541 7.60 42.66 17.46
N THR A 542 8.79 42.04 17.51
CA THR A 542 9.18 40.62 17.40
C THR A 542 8.43 39.68 16.42
N PRO A 543 9.11 39.04 15.44
CA PRO A 543 8.46 38.20 14.43
C PRO A 543 8.00 36.85 14.97
N ASN A 544 6.69 36.61 14.83
CA ASN A 544 5.96 35.35 14.97
C ASN A 544 6.32 34.40 13.79
N PRO A 545 6.18 33.06 13.91
CA PRO A 545 6.57 32.09 12.90
C PRO A 545 5.69 32.17 11.65
N THR A 546 6.27 31.71 10.54
CA THR A 546 5.72 31.54 9.19
C THR A 546 4.21 31.25 9.14
N PRO A 547 3.41 31.96 8.32
CA PRO A 547 1.98 31.69 8.20
C PRO A 547 1.74 30.33 7.53
N THR A 548 1.00 29.50 8.26
CA THR A 548 0.27 28.31 7.80
C THR A 548 -0.49 28.61 6.51
N PRO A 549 -0.56 27.67 5.54
CA PRO A 549 -1.39 27.82 4.36
C PRO A 549 -2.85 28.15 4.74
N THR A 550 -3.39 29.18 4.10
CA THR A 550 -4.76 29.67 4.33
C THR A 550 -5.79 28.57 4.06
N PRO A 551 -6.75 28.32 4.98
CA PRO A 551 -7.89 27.43 4.74
C PRO A 551 -8.69 27.88 3.52
N THR A 552 -9.09 26.93 2.67
CA THR A 552 -10.09 27.18 1.64
C THR A 552 -11.44 27.40 2.34
N PRO A 553 -12.22 28.46 2.03
CA PRO A 553 -13.55 28.62 2.60
C PRO A 553 -14.42 27.40 2.32
N ASN A 554 -15.18 26.99 3.32
CA ASN A 554 -16.27 26.03 3.14
C ASN A 554 -17.18 26.59 2.02
N PRO A 555 -17.55 25.83 0.98
CA PRO A 555 -18.44 26.31 -0.09
C PRO A 555 -19.86 26.66 0.38
N HIS A 556 -20.14 26.58 1.69
CA HIS A 556 -21.41 26.91 2.31
C HIS A 556 -21.27 28.11 3.25
N GLU A 557 -21.82 29.25 2.84
CA GLU A 557 -21.99 30.42 3.71
C GLU A 557 -22.88 30.06 4.91
N GLY A 558 -22.37 30.28 6.13
CA GLY A 558 -23.10 30.07 7.37
C GLY A 558 -22.22 29.50 8.49
N HIS A 559 -22.68 29.61 9.73
CA HIS A 559 -22.00 29.40 11.02
C HIS A 559 -21.29 28.03 11.28
N GLY A 560 -21.00 27.22 10.27
CA GLY A 560 -20.32 25.94 10.40
C GLY A 560 -18.83 26.04 10.76
N PRO A 561 -18.21 24.94 11.26
CA PRO A 561 -16.78 24.94 11.53
C PRO A 561 -15.97 25.12 10.25
N MET A 562 -14.89 25.91 10.32
CA MET A 562 -13.92 25.98 9.23
C MET A 562 -13.22 24.62 9.09
N ILE A 563 -13.03 24.16 7.86
CA ILE A 563 -12.39 22.88 7.56
C ILE A 563 -11.11 23.12 6.78
N ASN A 564 -10.00 22.63 7.29
CA ASN A 564 -8.72 22.62 6.61
C ASN A 564 -8.58 21.32 5.82
N ASN A 565 -8.87 21.38 4.52
CA ASN A 565 -8.83 20.23 3.63
C ASN A 565 -7.44 19.59 3.52
N ALA A 566 -6.36 20.34 3.76
CA ALA A 566 -4.99 19.81 3.75
C ALA A 566 -4.71 18.86 4.93
N LEU A 567 -5.59 18.85 5.94
CA LEU A 567 -5.49 18.01 7.13
C LEU A 567 -6.45 16.81 7.09
N ILE A 568 -7.17 16.57 5.98
CA ILE A 568 -8.01 15.39 5.83
C ILE A 568 -7.11 14.13 5.91
N PRO A 569 -7.35 13.21 6.86
CA PRO A 569 -6.52 12.04 7.04
C PRO A 569 -6.73 11.03 5.91
N THR A 570 -5.66 10.32 5.54
CA THR A 570 -5.76 9.15 4.64
C THR A 570 -6.42 7.98 5.35
N GLY A 571 -7.38 7.34 4.67
CA GLY A 571 -8.06 6.16 5.19
C GLY A 571 -7.66 4.86 4.49
N SER A 572 -8.31 3.78 4.91
CA SER A 572 -8.05 2.41 4.48
C SER A 572 -8.51 2.20 3.04
N ALA A 573 -7.65 1.59 2.23
CA ALA A 573 -8.00 1.17 0.86
C ALA A 573 -8.97 -0.02 0.83
N GLY A 574 -9.28 -0.61 1.99
CA GLY A 574 -10.15 -1.77 2.12
C GLY A 574 -9.58 -3.03 1.46
N ILE A 575 -10.37 -4.09 1.50
CA ILE A 575 -10.07 -5.40 0.93
C ILE A 575 -10.99 -5.63 -0.28
N GLY A 576 -10.41 -5.99 -1.42
CA GLY A 576 -11.12 -6.26 -2.68
C GLY A 576 -11.59 -7.70 -2.87
N GLU A 577 -11.37 -8.55 -1.87
CA GLU A 577 -11.70 -9.98 -1.88
C GLU A 577 -12.71 -10.32 -0.78
N GLU A 578 -13.32 -11.49 -0.88
CA GLU A 578 -14.19 -12.04 0.16
C GLU A 578 -13.32 -12.75 1.20
N ARG A 579 -13.53 -12.44 2.48
CA ARG A 579 -12.86 -13.11 3.59
C ARG A 579 -13.90 -13.88 4.39
N LEU A 580 -14.07 -15.14 4.02
CA LEU A 580 -15.06 -16.02 4.62
C LEU A 580 -14.39 -17.36 4.91
N PHE A 581 -14.52 -17.82 6.15
CA PHE A 581 -13.85 -19.01 6.63
C PHE A 581 -14.86 -19.94 7.33
N PRO A 582 -14.69 -21.27 7.25
CA PRO A 582 -15.42 -22.18 8.12
C PRO A 582 -14.98 -21.99 9.58
N THR A 583 -15.90 -22.20 10.53
CA THR A 583 -15.61 -22.17 11.97
C THR A 583 -16.41 -23.22 12.74
N SER A 584 -15.85 -23.64 13.87
CA SER A 584 -16.55 -24.46 14.87
C SER A 584 -17.05 -23.66 16.07
N GLU A 585 -16.70 -22.37 16.13
CA GLU A 585 -17.19 -21.44 17.15
C GLU A 585 -18.70 -21.26 17.00
N ARG A 586 -19.41 -21.25 18.13
CA ARG A 586 -20.87 -21.15 18.17
C ARG A 586 -21.29 -19.80 18.71
N PRO A 587 -22.36 -19.18 18.17
CA PRO A 587 -22.97 -17.99 18.77
C PRO A 587 -23.36 -18.24 20.22
N SER A 588 -23.25 -17.20 21.06
CA SER A 588 -23.60 -17.28 22.47
C SER A 588 -25.07 -16.93 22.70
N THR A 589 -25.66 -17.41 23.80
CA THR A 589 -27.03 -17.08 24.19
C THR A 589 -27.03 -15.87 25.14
N PRO A 590 -27.51 -14.70 24.70
CA PRO A 590 -27.50 -13.50 25.52
C PRO A 590 -28.64 -13.52 26.56
N ALA A 591 -28.40 -12.91 27.72
CA ALA A 591 -29.34 -12.94 28.85
C ALA A 591 -30.64 -12.16 28.60
N ASP A 592 -30.60 -11.17 27.69
CA ASP A 592 -31.75 -10.35 27.30
C ASP A 592 -32.56 -10.96 26.14
N GLY A 593 -32.11 -12.11 25.60
CA GLY A 593 -32.74 -12.77 24.46
C GLY A 593 -32.65 -12.01 23.13
N VAL A 594 -31.81 -10.96 23.06
CA VAL A 594 -31.65 -10.14 21.87
C VAL A 594 -30.68 -10.80 20.90
N GLY A 595 -31.15 -11.09 19.69
CA GLY A 595 -30.27 -11.49 18.61
C GLY A 595 -29.38 -10.32 18.17
N ALA A 596 -28.11 -10.59 17.97
CA ALA A 596 -27.14 -9.55 17.67
C ALA A 596 -26.03 -10.04 16.73
N PHE A 597 -25.84 -9.30 15.65
CA PHE A 597 -24.69 -9.39 14.77
C PHE A 597 -23.97 -8.04 14.68
N ARG A 598 -22.65 -8.06 14.53
CA ARG A 598 -21.84 -6.84 14.48
C ARG A 598 -20.78 -6.99 13.41
N THR A 599 -20.42 -5.88 12.80
CA THR A 599 -19.24 -5.79 11.95
C THR A 599 -18.43 -4.57 12.35
N MET A 600 -17.11 -4.70 12.28
CA MET A 600 -16.19 -3.58 12.41
C MET A 600 -15.77 -3.16 11.01
N CYS A 601 -15.70 -1.85 10.77
CA CYS A 601 -15.10 -1.34 9.55
C CYS A 601 -14.12 -0.22 9.88
N GLU A 602 -13.02 -0.17 9.14
CA GLU A 602 -12.05 0.92 9.28
C GLU A 602 -12.53 2.17 8.54
N PHE A 603 -12.03 3.34 8.95
CA PHE A 603 -12.18 4.58 8.21
C PHE A 603 -11.69 4.42 6.77
N SER A 604 -12.54 4.71 5.77
CA SER A 604 -12.17 4.63 4.35
C SER A 604 -11.63 5.94 3.81
N HIS A 605 -12.43 7.00 3.84
CA HIS A 605 -12.06 8.32 3.33
C HIS A 605 -13.05 9.38 3.84
N MET A 606 -12.73 10.66 3.63
CA MET A 606 -13.68 11.77 3.81
C MET A 606 -13.92 12.47 2.48
N ALA A 607 -15.17 12.86 2.22
CA ALA A 607 -15.54 13.60 1.01
C ALA A 607 -16.77 14.48 1.27
N TYR A 608 -16.90 15.54 0.48
CA TYR A 608 -18.07 16.45 0.47
C TYR A 608 -19.23 15.89 -0.37
N ASP A 609 -19.37 14.56 -0.37
CA ASP A 609 -20.29 13.83 -1.21
C ASP A 609 -21.42 13.24 -0.38
N ASP A 610 -22.61 13.17 -0.95
CA ASP A 610 -23.75 12.44 -0.39
C ASP A 610 -24.59 11.90 -1.54
N PRO A 611 -24.46 10.62 -1.90
CA PRO A 611 -25.21 10.06 -3.02
C PRO A 611 -26.68 9.78 -2.72
N ILE A 612 -27.12 9.90 -1.45
CA ILE A 612 -28.54 9.80 -1.09
C ILE A 612 -29.19 11.17 -1.28
N VAL A 613 -28.65 12.21 -0.64
CA VAL A 613 -29.25 13.56 -0.62
C VAL A 613 -28.93 14.36 -1.90
N PHE A 614 -27.72 14.20 -2.44
CA PHE A 614 -27.22 14.93 -3.60
C PHE A 614 -26.71 13.98 -4.70
N PRO A 615 -27.56 13.07 -5.22
CA PRO A 615 -27.15 12.10 -6.23
C PRO A 615 -26.62 12.80 -7.48
N GLY A 616 -25.42 12.39 -7.91
CA GLY A 616 -24.71 12.93 -9.08
C GLY A 616 -24.15 14.33 -8.90
N GLN A 617 -24.08 14.86 -7.67
CA GLN A 617 -23.61 16.22 -7.39
C GLN A 617 -22.41 16.19 -6.43
N PRO A 618 -21.18 15.95 -6.94
CA PRO A 618 -19.96 15.95 -6.13
C PRO A 618 -19.75 17.28 -5.41
N GLY A 619 -19.26 17.19 -4.17
CA GLY A 619 -18.90 18.36 -3.37
C GLY A 619 -20.08 19.18 -2.83
N LYS A 620 -21.33 18.69 -2.98
CA LYS A 620 -22.53 19.46 -2.61
C LYS A 620 -22.92 19.33 -1.14
N SER A 621 -22.38 18.34 -0.42
CA SER A 621 -22.65 18.12 0.99
C SER A 621 -21.61 18.80 1.89
N HIS A 622 -21.84 18.77 3.20
CA HIS A 622 -20.77 18.97 4.18
C HIS A 622 -19.82 17.76 4.18
N LEU A 623 -18.67 17.89 4.84
CA LEU A 623 -17.67 16.81 4.86
C LEU A 623 -18.20 15.60 5.62
N HIS A 624 -18.28 14.46 4.95
CA HIS A 624 -18.62 13.17 5.56
C HIS A 624 -17.40 12.30 5.79
N VAL A 625 -17.53 11.33 6.71
CA VAL A 625 -16.59 10.25 6.99
C VAL A 625 -17.22 8.95 6.52
N PHE A 626 -16.57 8.26 5.59
CA PHE A 626 -17.08 7.03 5.00
C PHE A 626 -16.39 5.78 5.57
N PHE A 627 -17.18 4.71 5.74
CA PHE A 627 -16.75 3.37 6.13
C PHE A 627 -17.43 2.32 5.23
N GLY A 628 -16.87 1.11 5.21
CA GLY A 628 -17.35 0.02 4.37
C GLY A 628 -16.88 0.19 2.93
N ASN A 629 -17.79 0.40 2.00
CA ASN A 629 -17.43 0.51 0.58
C ASN A 629 -16.48 1.70 0.32
N THR A 630 -15.30 1.43 -0.22
CA THR A 630 -14.27 2.45 -0.46
C THR A 630 -14.50 3.27 -1.72
N GLY A 631 -15.45 2.86 -2.56
CA GLY A 631 -15.81 3.52 -3.82
C GLY A 631 -16.97 4.51 -3.69
N VAL A 632 -17.50 4.72 -2.48
CA VAL A 632 -18.63 5.65 -2.27
C VAL A 632 -18.21 7.05 -2.69
N ASN A 633 -19.01 7.65 -3.55
CA ASN A 633 -18.94 9.04 -4.00
C ASN A 633 -20.32 9.50 -4.45
N ALA A 634 -20.47 10.77 -4.85
CA ALA A 634 -21.76 11.35 -5.23
C ALA A 634 -22.50 10.60 -6.36
N HIS A 635 -21.82 9.82 -7.20
CA HIS A 635 -22.43 9.05 -8.30
C HIS A 635 -22.81 7.61 -7.90
N SER A 636 -22.72 7.26 -6.61
CA SER A 636 -23.01 5.90 -6.17
C SER A 636 -24.47 5.53 -6.43
N THR A 637 -24.68 4.28 -6.83
CA THR A 637 -25.98 3.65 -7.04
C THR A 637 -26.06 2.37 -6.22
N ALA A 638 -27.25 1.79 -6.06
CA ALA A 638 -27.40 0.54 -5.32
C ALA A 638 -26.54 -0.58 -5.92
N ASP A 639 -26.43 -0.63 -7.25
CA ASP A 639 -25.58 -1.59 -7.95
C ASP A 639 -24.08 -1.32 -7.71
N SER A 640 -23.63 -0.07 -7.76
CA SER A 640 -22.21 0.23 -7.51
C SER A 640 -21.82 -0.07 -6.07
N ILE A 641 -22.68 0.25 -5.10
CA ILE A 641 -22.50 -0.09 -3.69
C ILE A 641 -22.40 -1.62 -3.51
N ALA A 642 -23.28 -2.39 -4.14
CA ALA A 642 -23.29 -3.85 -3.97
C ALA A 642 -22.14 -4.57 -4.70
N ARG A 643 -21.67 -4.05 -5.85
CA ARG A 643 -20.82 -4.83 -6.79
C ARG A 643 -19.42 -4.29 -7.00
N THR A 644 -19.16 -3.03 -6.68
CA THR A 644 -17.89 -2.35 -7.00
C THR A 644 -17.25 -1.75 -5.76
N GLY A 645 -15.95 -1.45 -5.84
CA GLY A 645 -15.18 -0.97 -4.70
C GLY A 645 -14.69 -2.10 -3.79
N ASN A 646 -13.71 -1.76 -2.96
CA ASN A 646 -13.26 -2.61 -1.86
C ASN A 646 -14.17 -2.38 -0.65
N SER A 647 -13.96 -3.15 0.42
CA SER A 647 -14.61 -2.88 1.70
C SER A 647 -13.60 -2.77 2.83
N THR A 648 -13.75 -1.76 3.68
CA THR A 648 -13.02 -1.64 4.95
C THR A 648 -13.62 -2.47 6.08
N CYS A 649 -14.74 -3.17 5.83
CA CYS A 649 -15.38 -4.02 6.81
C CYS A 649 -14.68 -5.37 6.96
N ARG A 650 -14.78 -5.95 8.16
CA ARG A 650 -14.47 -7.37 8.36
C ARG A 650 -15.26 -8.22 7.37
N GLY A 651 -14.61 -9.27 6.84
CA GLY A 651 -15.15 -10.06 5.74
C GLY A 651 -14.85 -9.53 4.34
N GLY A 652 -14.27 -8.33 4.22
CA GLY A 652 -13.98 -7.70 2.95
C GLY A 652 -15.25 -7.52 2.12
N THR A 653 -15.21 -7.91 0.86
CA THR A 653 -16.27 -7.61 -0.11
C THR A 653 -17.58 -8.36 0.06
N ILE A 654 -17.70 -9.25 1.06
CA ILE A 654 -18.99 -9.82 1.45
C ILE A 654 -19.93 -8.78 2.07
N ASN A 655 -19.37 -7.70 2.62
CA ASN A 655 -20.08 -6.53 3.11
C ASN A 655 -19.54 -5.28 2.43
N ARG A 656 -20.19 -4.82 1.36
CA ARG A 656 -19.92 -3.51 0.76
C ARG A 656 -20.99 -2.49 1.10
N SER A 657 -21.68 -2.66 2.23
CA SER A 657 -22.58 -1.59 2.66
C SER A 657 -21.77 -0.31 2.89
N ALA A 658 -22.38 0.82 2.57
CA ALA A 658 -21.81 2.13 2.80
C ALA A 658 -22.39 2.70 4.09
N TYR A 659 -21.51 3.22 4.93
CA TYR A 659 -21.85 3.82 6.21
C TYR A 659 -21.15 5.17 6.27
N TRP A 660 -21.88 6.27 6.52
CA TRP A 660 -21.23 7.56 6.73
C TRP A 660 -21.93 8.43 7.77
N VAL A 661 -21.14 9.34 8.33
CA VAL A 661 -21.54 10.34 9.33
C VAL A 661 -20.82 11.67 9.02
N PRO A 662 -21.30 12.82 9.54
CA PRO A 662 -20.56 14.07 9.50
C PRO A 662 -19.18 13.95 10.12
N ALA A 663 -18.18 14.55 9.48
CA ALA A 663 -16.83 14.62 10.03
C ALA A 663 -16.78 15.42 11.33
N MET A 664 -16.10 14.87 12.34
CA MET A 664 -15.77 15.59 13.56
C MET A 664 -14.55 16.47 13.29
N ILE A 665 -14.67 17.76 13.59
CA ILE A 665 -13.70 18.80 13.30
C ILE A 665 -13.19 19.38 14.61
N ASP A 666 -11.88 19.35 14.82
CA ASP A 666 -11.23 20.19 15.84
C ASP A 666 -11.14 21.63 15.31
N THR A 667 -11.94 22.50 15.90
CA THR A 667 -12.10 23.89 15.46
C THR A 667 -10.86 24.75 15.70
N ARG A 668 -9.86 24.28 16.46
CA ARG A 668 -8.59 25.01 16.68
C ARG A 668 -7.83 25.28 15.39
N GLU A 669 -7.76 24.28 14.51
CA GLU A 669 -7.06 24.34 13.21
C GLU A 669 -7.97 23.99 12.04
N GLY A 670 -9.26 23.75 12.30
CA GLY A 670 -10.20 23.20 11.33
C GLY A 670 -9.86 21.76 10.92
N ARG A 671 -9.23 20.98 11.79
CA ARG A 671 -8.71 19.64 11.47
C ARG A 671 -9.80 18.58 11.53
N PRO A 672 -10.09 17.86 10.44
CA PRO A 672 -10.93 16.66 10.50
C PRO A 672 -10.25 15.55 11.32
N LEU A 673 -10.98 14.98 12.27
CA LEU A 673 -10.48 13.93 13.15
C LEU A 673 -10.70 12.56 12.52
N LYS A 674 -9.63 11.76 12.47
CA LYS A 674 -9.71 10.36 12.06
C LYS A 674 -10.35 9.53 13.20
N PRO A 675 -11.45 8.80 12.94
CA PRO A 675 -11.97 7.83 13.90
C PRO A 675 -10.96 6.69 14.14
N MET A 676 -10.91 6.15 15.36
CA MET A 676 -10.09 4.98 15.69
C MET A 676 -10.63 3.73 14.98
N ASP A 677 -11.93 3.48 15.16
CA ASP A 677 -12.67 2.40 14.54
C ASP A 677 -14.16 2.76 14.42
N SER A 678 -14.93 1.89 13.77
CA SER A 678 -16.39 1.93 13.75
C SER A 678 -16.97 0.54 13.96
N HIS A 679 -18.04 0.48 14.76
CA HIS A 679 -18.81 -0.73 14.98
C HIS A 679 -20.24 -0.51 14.48
N PHE A 680 -20.69 -1.38 13.59
CA PHE A 680 -22.05 -1.39 13.08
C PHE A 680 -22.77 -2.60 13.65
N TYR A 681 -23.81 -2.33 14.43
CA TYR A 681 -24.63 -3.34 15.08
C TYR A 681 -25.89 -3.57 14.25
N TYR A 682 -26.28 -4.83 14.14
CA TYR A 682 -27.55 -5.31 13.63
C TYR A 682 -28.19 -6.11 14.77
N LYS A 683 -29.31 -5.65 15.32
CA LYS A 683 -29.92 -6.30 16.49
C LYS A 683 -31.42 -6.42 16.35
N SER A 684 -31.99 -7.45 16.96
CA SER A 684 -33.43 -7.68 16.98
C SER A 684 -34.22 -6.89 18.04
N GLY A 685 -33.55 -6.44 19.11
CA GLY A 685 -34.20 -6.26 20.42
C GLY A 685 -34.51 -4.84 20.88
N TYR A 686 -34.12 -3.81 20.13
CA TYR A 686 -34.41 -2.44 20.59
C TYR A 686 -35.92 -2.18 20.62
N TYR A 687 -36.36 -1.58 21.73
CA TYR A 687 -37.75 -1.27 22.03
C TYR A 687 -38.73 -2.44 22.15
N GLY A 688 -38.25 -3.69 22.24
CA GLY A 688 -39.08 -4.86 22.57
C GLY A 688 -39.67 -5.63 21.38
N ILE A 689 -39.16 -5.42 20.16
CA ILE A 689 -39.48 -6.32 19.03
C ILE A 689 -38.81 -7.67 19.27
N ALA A 690 -39.55 -8.77 19.05
CA ALA A 690 -39.03 -10.11 19.29
C ALA A 690 -38.10 -10.56 18.14
N PRO A 691 -37.01 -11.31 18.43
CA PRO A 691 -36.15 -11.97 17.43
C PRO A 691 -36.90 -12.57 16.23
N ARG A 692 -37.93 -13.37 16.50
CA ARG A 692 -38.74 -14.07 15.48
C ARG A 692 -39.50 -13.15 14.52
N ASP A 693 -39.71 -11.88 14.89
CA ASP A 693 -40.47 -10.92 14.09
C ASP A 693 -39.56 -10.16 13.11
N ILE A 694 -38.24 -10.25 13.29
CA ILE A 694 -37.25 -9.68 12.37
C ILE A 694 -37.35 -10.33 10.99
N ARG A 695 -37.21 -9.52 9.95
CA ARG A 695 -37.26 -9.89 8.53
C ARG A 695 -35.97 -9.51 7.82
N ALA A 696 -35.76 -10.12 6.66
CA ALA A 696 -34.61 -9.82 5.82
C ALA A 696 -34.61 -8.35 5.38
N ILE A 697 -33.44 -7.73 5.36
CA ILE A 697 -33.28 -6.37 4.87
C ILE A 697 -33.26 -6.42 3.33
N PRO A 698 -34.11 -5.67 2.61
CA PRO A 698 -34.08 -5.72 1.16
C PRO A 698 -32.78 -5.12 0.60
N GLN A 699 -32.31 -5.70 -0.51
CA GLN A 699 -31.15 -5.19 -1.23
C GLN A 699 -31.44 -3.78 -1.76
N GLY A 700 -30.45 -2.90 -1.64
CA GLY A 700 -30.56 -1.51 -2.08
C GLY A 700 -31.35 -0.59 -1.14
N LEU A 701 -31.89 -1.08 -0.02
CA LEU A 701 -32.45 -0.21 1.02
C LEU A 701 -31.40 0.80 1.47
N ARG A 702 -31.80 2.06 1.59
CA ARG A 702 -30.96 3.14 2.10
C ARG A 702 -31.80 4.12 2.89
N MET A 703 -31.22 4.67 3.96
CA MET A 703 -31.94 5.52 4.90
C MET A 703 -31.00 6.46 5.64
N ILE A 704 -31.58 7.52 6.20
CA ILE A 704 -30.89 8.52 7.02
C ILE A 704 -31.50 8.56 8.42
N ALA A 705 -30.69 8.49 9.46
CA ALA A 705 -31.08 8.69 10.85
C ALA A 705 -30.52 10.00 11.40
N GLY A 706 -31.29 10.73 12.21
CA GLY A 706 -30.89 12.05 12.74
C GLY A 706 -31.27 13.20 11.81
N ASP A 707 -30.72 14.39 12.05
CA ASP A 707 -31.03 15.60 11.28
C ASP A 707 -29.83 16.56 11.23
N ALA A 708 -29.29 16.75 10.02
CA ALA A 708 -28.17 17.64 9.74
C ALA A 708 -28.46 19.12 10.06
N LYS A 709 -29.74 19.51 10.20
CA LYS A 709 -30.14 20.89 10.48
C LYS A 709 -30.49 21.14 11.95
N ASN A 710 -30.41 20.11 12.78
CA ASN A 710 -30.78 20.23 14.19
C ASN A 710 -29.75 21.06 14.98
N ASP A 711 -30.27 21.92 15.86
CA ASP A 711 -29.51 22.92 16.62
C ASP A 711 -29.79 22.84 18.13
N GLY A 712 -30.32 21.71 18.59
CA GLY A 712 -30.65 21.44 19.99
C GLY A 712 -30.60 19.95 20.36
N PRO A 713 -30.80 19.59 21.64
CA PRO A 713 -30.57 18.25 22.17
C PRO A 713 -31.71 17.28 21.84
N ARG A 714 -31.86 16.91 20.55
CA ARG A 714 -32.93 16.07 20.02
C ARG A 714 -32.37 15.13 18.95
N GLY A 715 -32.96 13.95 18.85
CA GLY A 715 -32.65 12.99 17.80
C GLY A 715 -32.26 11.61 18.35
N PRO A 716 -31.94 10.67 17.45
CA PRO A 716 -31.57 9.30 17.82
C PRO A 716 -30.07 9.16 18.14
N HIS A 717 -29.30 10.25 18.06
CA HIS A 717 -27.89 10.24 18.38
C HIS A 717 -27.65 10.40 19.88
N ARG A 718 -26.51 9.91 20.36
CA ARG A 718 -26.02 10.14 21.72
C ARG A 718 -24.52 9.97 21.77
N TYR A 719 -23.90 10.69 22.69
CA TYR A 719 -22.48 10.67 22.95
C TYR A 719 -22.20 10.16 24.36
N LYS A 720 -21.08 9.49 24.56
CA LYS A 720 -20.55 9.21 25.90
C LYS A 720 -19.03 9.13 25.88
N CYS A 721 -18.43 9.29 27.05
CA CYS A 721 -17.03 9.02 27.27
C CYS A 721 -16.84 7.58 27.76
N VAL A 722 -15.84 6.88 27.25
CA VAL A 722 -15.51 5.51 27.67
C VAL A 722 -14.02 5.41 27.94
N GLY A 723 -13.64 4.86 29.09
CA GLY A 723 -12.24 4.68 29.48
C GLY A 723 -11.98 5.12 30.91
N GLU A 724 -10.70 5.14 31.29
CA GLU A 724 -10.25 5.50 32.63
C GLU A 724 -10.62 6.95 32.97
N GLY A 725 -11.27 7.16 34.14
CA GLY A 725 -11.71 8.48 34.60
C GLY A 725 -12.90 9.07 33.84
N ALA A 726 -13.48 8.36 32.87
CA ALA A 726 -14.65 8.80 32.12
C ALA A 726 -15.95 8.57 32.90
N ASP A 727 -16.84 9.57 32.85
CA ASP A 727 -18.24 9.38 33.20
C ASP A 727 -18.98 8.80 31.98
N ALA A 728 -19.49 7.58 32.11
CA ALA A 728 -20.16 6.85 31.02
C ALA A 728 -21.60 7.34 30.76
N MET A 729 -21.97 8.50 31.29
CA MET A 729 -23.27 9.15 31.04
C MET A 729 -23.44 9.56 29.58
N TYR A 730 -24.62 9.26 29.05
CA TYR A 730 -25.01 9.68 27.70
C TYR A 730 -25.41 11.16 27.67
N SER A 731 -25.02 11.84 26.59
CA SER A 731 -25.35 13.24 26.28
C SER A 731 -25.84 13.38 24.84
N GLN A 732 -26.66 14.40 24.56
CA GLN A 732 -27.07 14.77 23.20
C GLN A 732 -26.05 15.71 22.51
N ALA A 733 -25.15 16.31 23.27
CA ALA A 733 -24.01 17.08 22.77
C ALA A 733 -22.69 16.35 23.04
N ILE A 734 -21.64 16.70 22.29
CA ILE A 734 -20.27 16.20 22.48
C ILE A 734 -19.82 16.51 23.94
N PRO A 735 -19.61 15.49 24.80
CA PRO A 735 -19.18 15.69 26.17
C PRO A 735 -17.69 16.00 26.25
N ASN A 736 -17.26 16.65 27.34
CA ASN A 736 -15.84 16.85 27.60
C ASN A 736 -15.21 15.57 28.17
N CYS A 737 -14.68 14.74 27.30
CA CYS A 737 -14.07 13.48 27.68
C CYS A 737 -12.63 13.65 28.22
N PRO A 738 -12.21 12.88 29.24
CA PRO A 738 -10.85 12.89 29.75
C PRO A 738 -9.79 12.46 28.73
N VAL A 739 -8.53 12.86 28.94
CA VAL A 739 -7.40 12.41 28.12
C VAL A 739 -7.24 10.89 28.25
N ARG A 740 -6.89 10.22 27.13
CA ARG A 740 -6.79 8.76 26.98
C ARG A 740 -8.12 8.01 27.04
N SER A 741 -9.24 8.70 27.21
CA SER A 741 -10.56 8.12 27.00
C SER A 741 -11.00 8.21 25.53
N GLU A 742 -12.07 7.51 25.22
CA GLU A 742 -12.72 7.51 23.92
C GLU A 742 -14.02 8.29 23.99
N LEU A 743 -14.26 9.15 22.99
CA LEU A 743 -15.58 9.69 22.73
C LEU A 743 -16.31 8.75 21.76
N TRP A 744 -17.45 8.24 22.19
CA TRP A 744 -18.30 7.37 21.38
C TRP A 744 -19.49 8.18 20.85
N LEU A 745 -19.62 8.28 19.53
CA LEU A 745 -20.83 8.73 18.86
C LEU A 745 -21.67 7.50 18.53
N GLU A 746 -22.88 7.43 19.08
CA GLU A 746 -23.84 6.38 18.80
C GLU A 746 -25.07 6.95 18.07
N ILE A 747 -25.49 6.33 16.97
CA ILE A 747 -26.66 6.75 16.19
C ILE A 747 -27.47 5.51 15.85
N GLU A 748 -28.75 5.52 16.25
CA GLU A 748 -29.67 4.41 16.00
C GLU A 748 -30.60 4.73 14.82
N PHE A 749 -30.77 3.77 13.91
CA PHE A 749 -31.66 3.89 12.76
C PHE A 749 -33.07 3.38 13.09
N PRO A 750 -34.11 3.85 12.39
CA PRO A 750 -35.43 3.26 12.45
C PRO A 750 -35.41 1.78 11.98
N GLN A 751 -36.14 0.90 12.66
CA GLN A 751 -36.20 -0.55 12.36
C GLN A 751 -37.48 -1.02 11.69
N CYS A 752 -38.46 -0.15 11.44
CA CYS A 752 -39.73 -0.52 10.84
C CYS A 752 -39.82 0.00 9.41
N TRP A 753 -39.82 -0.90 8.43
CA TRP A 753 -39.91 -0.60 7.01
C TRP A 753 -41.36 -0.73 6.50
N ASP A 754 -41.76 0.14 5.56
CA ASP A 754 -43.08 0.13 4.91
C ASP A 754 -43.38 -1.11 4.05
N GLY A 755 -42.36 -1.95 3.81
CA GLY A 755 -42.47 -3.17 3.04
C GLY A 755 -42.50 -2.96 1.52
N ARG A 756 -42.30 -1.73 1.04
CA ARG A 756 -42.45 -1.35 -0.37
C ARG A 756 -41.28 -0.53 -0.90
N ASN A 757 -40.89 0.55 -0.22
CA ASN A 757 -39.99 1.56 -0.76
C ASN A 757 -38.57 1.37 -0.25
N LEU A 758 -37.60 1.15 -1.14
CA LEU A 758 -36.17 1.07 -0.76
C LEU A 758 -35.55 2.43 -0.40
N ASP A 759 -36.27 3.49 -0.72
CA ASP A 759 -35.95 4.88 -0.41
C ASP A 759 -37.23 5.72 -0.60
N SER A 760 -37.37 6.81 0.14
CA SER A 760 -38.45 7.79 -0.01
C SER A 760 -37.90 9.13 -0.48
N ALA A 761 -38.75 10.04 -0.96
CA ALA A 761 -38.29 11.34 -1.46
C ALA A 761 -37.56 12.20 -0.39
N ASP A 762 -37.86 11.96 0.89
CA ASP A 762 -37.19 12.58 2.03
C ASP A 762 -36.12 11.68 2.69
N HIS A 763 -35.87 10.50 2.11
CA HIS A 763 -34.93 9.47 2.57
C HIS A 763 -35.19 8.92 3.98
N LYS A 764 -36.38 9.20 4.56
CA LYS A 764 -36.73 8.88 5.94
C LYS A 764 -38.11 8.23 6.08
N SER A 765 -39.14 8.76 5.41
CA SER A 765 -40.54 8.37 5.61
C SER A 765 -40.92 6.95 5.17
N HIS A 766 -40.05 6.23 4.46
CA HIS A 766 -40.21 4.79 4.21
C HIS A 766 -39.82 3.92 5.42
N MET A 767 -39.27 4.54 6.47
CA MET A 767 -38.87 3.93 7.73
C MET A 767 -39.56 4.62 8.92
N ALA A 768 -39.77 3.88 10.00
CA ALA A 768 -40.31 4.38 11.25
C ALA A 768 -39.59 3.78 12.47
N TYR A 769 -39.54 4.54 13.56
CA TYR A 769 -39.18 4.00 14.85
C TYR A 769 -40.35 3.21 15.44
N PRO A 770 -40.08 2.09 16.12
CA PRO A 770 -41.11 1.29 16.78
C PRO A 770 -41.72 2.08 17.95
N SER A 771 -42.96 1.73 18.31
CA SER A 771 -43.62 2.28 19.48
C SER A 771 -44.29 1.16 20.26
N ALA A 772 -44.02 1.10 21.57
CA ALA A 772 -44.55 0.07 22.48
C ALA A 772 -44.30 -1.37 22.00
N GLY A 773 -43.07 -1.73 21.63
CA GLY A 773 -42.72 -3.10 21.26
C GLY A 773 -43.13 -3.55 19.86
N ARG A 774 -43.64 -2.64 19.02
CA ARG A 774 -44.17 -3.01 17.71
C ARG A 774 -43.89 -1.96 16.65
N CYS A 775 -43.83 -2.44 15.42
CA CYS A 775 -43.85 -1.56 14.27
C CYS A 775 -45.26 -1.00 14.02
N PRO A 776 -45.39 0.27 13.60
CA PRO A 776 -46.66 0.85 13.19
C PRO A 776 -47.29 0.08 12.02
N ALA A 777 -48.61 0.11 11.90
CA ALA A 777 -49.32 -0.54 10.78
C ALA A 777 -48.91 0.01 9.40
N THR A 778 -48.44 1.25 9.34
CA THR A 778 -47.88 1.86 8.12
C THR A 778 -46.49 1.34 7.76
N HIS A 779 -45.78 0.73 8.71
CA HIS A 779 -44.41 0.24 8.57
C HIS A 779 -44.26 -1.19 9.09
N PRO A 780 -45.00 -2.17 8.55
CA PRO A 780 -45.22 -3.45 9.22
C PRO A 780 -44.00 -4.39 9.24
N VAL A 781 -42.93 -4.08 8.50
CA VAL A 781 -41.77 -4.98 8.36
C VAL A 781 -40.67 -4.58 9.33
N ALA A 782 -40.52 -5.34 10.42
CA ALA A 782 -39.40 -5.17 11.34
C ALA A 782 -38.11 -5.73 10.71
N ILE A 783 -37.08 -4.90 10.57
CA ILE A 783 -35.72 -5.30 10.19
C ILE A 783 -34.79 -5.20 11.42
N PRO A 784 -33.57 -5.76 11.40
CA PRO A 784 -32.61 -5.51 12.48
C PRO A 784 -32.37 -4.01 12.64
N VAL A 785 -32.35 -3.51 13.88
CA VAL A 785 -31.93 -2.12 14.14
C VAL A 785 -30.48 -1.99 13.75
N ILE A 786 -30.19 -0.96 12.97
CA ILE A 786 -28.81 -0.60 12.64
C ILE A 786 -28.37 0.46 13.64
N THR A 787 -27.26 0.21 14.34
CA THR A 787 -26.66 1.20 15.23
C THR A 787 -25.23 1.45 14.83
N PHE A 788 -24.89 2.72 14.60
CA PHE A 788 -23.52 3.14 14.36
C PHE A 788 -22.88 3.47 15.71
N ASN A 789 -21.66 2.99 15.94
CA ASN A 789 -20.83 3.40 17.06
C ASN A 789 -19.46 3.81 16.51
N ILE A 790 -19.20 5.11 16.46
CA ILE A 790 -17.98 5.70 15.92
C ILE A 790 -17.13 6.22 17.08
N ARG A 791 -15.85 5.84 17.13
CA ARG A 791 -14.98 6.12 18.28
C ARG A 791 -13.84 7.06 17.94
N TYR A 792 -13.61 8.03 18.81
CA TYR A 792 -12.54 9.02 18.68
C TYR A 792 -11.67 9.03 19.93
N LEU A 793 -10.35 8.96 19.75
CA LEU A 793 -9.41 9.06 20.87
C LEU A 793 -9.27 10.50 21.34
N VAL A 794 -9.30 10.71 22.65
CA VAL A 794 -9.01 12.01 23.25
C VAL A 794 -7.54 12.08 23.65
N THR A 795 -6.75 12.88 22.95
CA THR A 795 -5.29 12.97 23.17
C THR A 795 -4.86 14.18 23.99
N GLU A 796 -5.72 15.19 24.14
CA GLU A 796 -5.42 16.44 24.83
C GLU A 796 -6.60 16.84 25.74
N ALA A 797 -6.28 17.39 26.91
CA ALA A 797 -7.29 17.82 27.88
C ALA A 797 -8.17 18.94 27.30
N GLY A 798 -9.48 18.80 27.45
CA GLY A 798 -10.44 19.80 26.96
C GLY A 798 -10.58 19.84 25.44
N ALA A 799 -9.90 18.98 24.67
CA ALA A 799 -10.02 18.96 23.21
C ALA A 799 -11.47 18.78 22.72
N PRO A 800 -12.29 17.86 23.28
CA PRO A 800 -13.67 17.68 22.84
C PRO A 800 -14.56 18.93 22.97
N GLN A 801 -14.22 19.87 23.86
CA GLN A 801 -14.95 21.15 23.97
C GLN A 801 -14.80 22.02 22.73
N ARG A 802 -13.79 21.76 21.90
CA ARG A 802 -13.53 22.46 20.63
C ARG A 802 -13.93 21.61 19.43
N TRP A 803 -14.51 20.43 19.64
CA TRP A 803 -14.94 19.57 18.55
C TRP A 803 -16.37 19.92 18.13
N ARG A 804 -16.60 19.96 16.82
CA ARG A 804 -17.92 20.13 16.21
C ARG A 804 -18.08 19.17 15.05
N LEU A 805 -19.30 18.84 14.68
CA LEU A 805 -19.55 18.16 13.43
C LEU A 805 -19.47 19.15 12.27
N SER A 806 -19.02 18.70 11.11
CA SER A 806 -19.03 19.48 9.87
C SER A 806 -20.43 19.95 9.46
N SER A 807 -21.48 19.32 9.98
CA SER A 807 -22.89 19.69 9.83
C SER A 807 -23.41 20.66 10.90
N ASP A 808 -22.62 21.04 11.91
CA ASP A 808 -23.07 21.95 12.98
C ASP A 808 -23.14 23.41 12.48
N MET A 809 -24.13 23.71 11.62
CA MET A 809 -24.34 25.00 10.95
C MET A 809 -25.13 26.03 11.76
N TYR A 810 -25.08 25.94 13.09
CA TYR A 810 -25.81 26.82 14.03
C TYR A 810 -24.85 27.65 14.89
N ASP A 811 -25.40 28.56 15.69
CA ASP A 811 -24.66 29.45 16.59
C ASP A 811 -23.55 28.70 17.36
N PRO A 812 -22.26 29.07 17.21
CA PRO A 812 -21.14 28.38 17.84
C PRO A 812 -21.12 28.48 19.37
N SER A 813 -21.93 29.36 19.97
CA SER A 813 -22.11 29.42 21.43
C SER A 813 -22.90 28.22 21.98
N LYS A 814 -23.67 27.52 21.13
CA LYS A 814 -24.33 26.26 21.49
C LYS A 814 -23.32 25.10 21.48
N PRO A 815 -23.50 24.09 22.36
CA PRO A 815 -22.69 22.87 22.35
C PRO A 815 -22.64 22.22 20.96
N GLY A 816 -21.50 21.65 20.58
CA GLY A 816 -21.34 20.90 19.33
C GLY A 816 -22.00 19.52 19.39
N GLY A 817 -22.36 18.98 18.22
CA GLY A 817 -22.89 17.63 18.06
C GLY A 817 -24.39 17.52 17.77
N TYR A 818 -25.18 18.58 17.94
CA TYR A 818 -26.64 18.48 17.74
C TYR A 818 -27.07 18.09 16.33
N SER A 819 -26.26 18.39 15.32
CA SER A 819 -26.56 18.04 13.92
C SER A 819 -26.24 16.58 13.56
N ALA A 820 -25.89 15.73 14.55
CA ALA A 820 -25.48 14.37 14.29
C ALA A 820 -26.57 13.56 13.56
N HIS A 821 -26.12 12.96 12.47
CA HIS A 821 -26.89 12.05 11.64
C HIS A 821 -25.97 10.98 11.06
N ALA A 822 -26.58 9.95 10.52
CA ALA A 822 -25.90 8.85 9.88
C ALA A 822 -26.70 8.38 8.68
N ASP A 823 -25.96 7.87 7.71
CA ASP A 823 -26.49 7.42 6.45
C ASP A 823 -26.00 6.00 6.20
N TRP A 824 -26.94 5.18 5.76
CA TRP A 824 -26.69 3.76 5.52
C TRP A 824 -27.24 3.36 4.16
N TRP A 825 -26.43 2.65 3.38
CA TRP A 825 -26.85 2.03 2.13
C TRP A 825 -26.44 0.57 2.10
N ASN A 826 -27.43 -0.32 2.00
CA ASN A 826 -27.21 -1.76 1.96
C ASN A 826 -26.34 -2.19 0.76
N GLY A 827 -25.23 -2.85 1.06
CA GLY A 827 -24.34 -3.48 0.09
C GLY A 827 -23.82 -4.83 0.57
N TRP A 828 -24.49 -5.45 1.55
CA TRP A 828 -24.21 -6.83 1.92
C TRP A 828 -24.54 -7.76 0.76
N LYS A 829 -23.74 -8.80 0.57
CA LYS A 829 -24.18 -9.95 -0.22
C LYS A 829 -25.41 -10.58 0.42
N SER A 830 -26.43 -10.85 -0.38
CA SER A 830 -27.72 -11.32 0.11
C SER A 830 -27.62 -12.63 0.89
N ASP A 831 -26.82 -13.60 0.42
CA ASP A 831 -26.64 -14.89 1.09
C ASP A 831 -25.92 -14.78 2.44
N ILE A 832 -25.03 -13.80 2.58
CA ILE A 832 -24.29 -13.53 3.81
C ILE A 832 -25.17 -12.79 4.82
N MET A 833 -25.93 -11.79 4.35
CA MET A 833 -26.91 -11.08 5.17
C MET A 833 -27.98 -12.01 5.71
N ASP A 834 -28.55 -12.83 4.83
CA ASP A 834 -29.53 -13.83 5.19
C ASP A 834 -29.00 -14.84 6.21
N ALA A 835 -27.70 -15.17 6.16
CA ALA A 835 -27.08 -16.07 7.12
C ALA A 835 -27.08 -15.48 8.53
N TRP A 836 -26.54 -14.27 8.73
CA TRP A 836 -26.50 -13.68 10.06
C TRP A 836 -27.88 -13.22 10.56
N ILE A 837 -28.79 -12.81 9.67
CA ILE A 837 -30.18 -12.52 10.10
C ILE A 837 -30.84 -13.77 10.68
N ARG A 838 -30.70 -14.93 10.01
CA ARG A 838 -31.29 -16.18 10.51
C ARG A 838 -30.56 -16.73 11.74
N GLY A 839 -29.24 -16.81 11.65
CA GLY A 839 -28.38 -17.47 12.63
C GLY A 839 -28.10 -16.66 13.89
N CYS A 840 -28.30 -15.34 13.84
CA CYS A 840 -28.03 -14.42 14.94
C CYS A 840 -29.31 -13.71 15.37
N ASP A 841 -29.88 -12.86 14.50
CA ASP A 841 -31.00 -11.99 14.89
C ASP A 841 -32.27 -12.78 15.19
N GLN A 842 -32.74 -13.61 14.26
CA GLN A 842 -33.97 -14.41 14.42
C GLN A 842 -33.81 -15.53 15.45
N ALA A 843 -32.60 -16.08 15.56
CA ALA A 843 -32.27 -17.10 16.54
C ALA A 843 -32.17 -16.56 17.98
N GLY A 844 -32.12 -15.23 18.16
CA GLY A 844 -31.89 -14.63 19.48
C GLY A 844 -30.50 -14.94 20.03
N LEU A 845 -29.50 -15.05 19.16
CA LEU A 845 -28.12 -15.38 19.51
C LEU A 845 -27.17 -14.20 19.26
N ASP A 846 -26.14 -14.12 20.09
CA ASP A 846 -25.05 -13.16 19.95
C ASP A 846 -23.91 -13.79 19.12
N CYS A 847 -23.76 -13.31 17.89
CA CYS A 847 -22.74 -13.71 16.93
C CYS A 847 -21.44 -12.88 17.00
N HIS A 848 -21.29 -12.08 18.06
CA HIS A 848 -20.18 -11.17 18.26
C HIS A 848 -19.94 -10.28 17.03
N SER A 849 -18.70 -10.19 16.54
CA SER A 849 -18.32 -9.33 15.42
C SER A 849 -17.77 -10.08 14.21
N HIS A 850 -17.86 -11.41 14.19
CA HIS A 850 -17.26 -12.25 13.14
C HIS A 850 -18.09 -13.47 12.75
N LEU A 851 -18.99 -13.97 13.60
CA LEU A 851 -19.76 -15.19 13.28
C LEU A 851 -20.97 -14.85 12.41
N LEU A 852 -21.25 -15.69 11.41
CA LEU A 852 -22.47 -15.59 10.60
C LEU A 852 -23.63 -16.43 11.14
N GLY A 853 -23.39 -17.27 12.16
CA GLY A 853 -24.40 -18.14 12.75
C GLY A 853 -24.75 -19.39 11.94
N ASP A 854 -24.01 -19.70 10.87
CA ASP A 854 -24.23 -20.87 10.00
C ASP A 854 -23.00 -21.76 9.82
N GLY A 855 -22.03 -21.66 10.73
CA GLY A 855 -20.74 -22.37 10.67
C GLY A 855 -19.68 -21.65 9.83
N ARG A 856 -19.95 -20.41 9.39
CA ARG A 856 -18.98 -19.54 8.73
C ARG A 856 -18.66 -18.31 9.60
N MET A 857 -17.46 -17.74 9.41
CA MET A 857 -17.00 -16.50 10.04
C MET A 857 -16.25 -15.60 9.06
N MET A 858 -16.16 -14.32 9.39
CA MET A 858 -15.57 -13.24 8.59
C MET A 858 -14.20 -12.76 9.07
#